data_AF-A0A6N7KTS2-F1
#
_entry.id   AF-A0A6N7KTS2-F1
#
_cell.length_a   1.000
_cell.length_b   1.000
_cell.length_c   1.000
_cell.angle_alpha   90.00
_cell.angle_beta   90.00
_cell.angle_gamma   90.00
#
_symmetry.space_group_name_H-M   'P 1'
#
loop_
_entity.id
_entity.type
_entity.pdbx_description
1 polymer ?
#
loop_
_entity_poly.entity_id
_entity_poly.type
_entity_poly.pdbx_seq_one_letter_code
_entity_poly.pdbx_strand_id
1 'polypeptide(L)'
;MTLDISSAPNASDTTDHAPPDPGSVTRTRWMQDLSASLVVFLIAVPFSLGIALATGAPLSAGLAAAAVGGIVAGLLGGTPLQVSGPSAALTVITAGLIARYGWQATCAITMAAGLLQLLLGARRVARTALAVSPAIVHGMLAGVGLTIAIAQLHVVLGGSPQSSAIANLRALPGQLAGPHPPALLVGAVTVTVLLGWPRLGRLPGRAGGSGARLARLPGPLAAVAAATALAVTMDLRLAHVELPSWQPHSLVPALPHGPLVGVLAAVLTVTAVASVESLLSAVAVDRMSQRTGNLDRELRGQGVANMISGLIGGLPVAGGAVRSTANVRAGGRTRWASVLHGVWVLAAALALTGGLRRIPLAALAALVLVVGLQMMSFAHIRNVHRHREFPVYLATVLGVVVFGVLWGVTLGAVTAVLLALYRLTRAHVDVLTGPDGSVTVQTHGPLTFTAVPRLSRALAGIPAGAEVTVIHDGSLLDHAAYEMLHSWRTGHQAAGGQVSMVTRRQDDDVLDPDGTVRAGSSPSPHRCRAWTPWVGHHCIEQQEDPHGRLLDGVRVFQQHTAPLIRPELARLAREGQTPSQLFLTCADSRMVTSMITNSGPGDLFTVRNVGNLVPAPFEPGAADDSVAAAVQYAVEALEVRSITVCGHSGCGAMKALLDGVHERPGPPTPLTRWLRNGRGSLDRLRRAPAEFAARPVADLVEQLCITNVVQQLDQLTANPAVERRVEEGTLRLVGMYFDFATAQAYVLDPASGTFSPVEAHPTEDFPGAVPAAPAGYPPDGANESADGVRTDGSEEDPRLAA
;
A
#
# COMPACT_ATOMS: atom_id res chain seq x y z
N MET A 1 -18.67 -19.96 -7.12
CA MET A 1 -19.31 -18.92 -7.93
C MET A 1 -18.18 -18.05 -8.46
N THR A 2 -17.83 -18.32 -9.71
CA THR A 2 -16.78 -17.70 -10.50
C THR A 2 -17.12 -16.24 -10.75
N LEU A 3 -16.15 -15.34 -10.54
CA LEU A 3 -16.27 -13.91 -10.83
C LEU A 3 -16.02 -13.72 -12.32
N ASP A 4 -17.06 -13.32 -13.03
CA ASP A 4 -16.99 -12.90 -14.43
C ASP A 4 -16.67 -11.40 -14.45
N ILE A 5 -15.53 -11.04 -15.03
CA ILE A 5 -15.02 -9.68 -15.14
C ILE A 5 -15.18 -9.29 -16.61
N SER A 6 -16.41 -9.01 -17.03
CA SER A 6 -16.68 -8.42 -18.35
C SER A 6 -18.00 -7.65 -18.31
N SER A 7 -17.90 -6.35 -18.01
CA SER A 7 -18.84 -5.30 -18.43
C SER A 7 -18.38 -3.98 -17.82
N ALA A 8 -17.39 -3.35 -18.46
CA ALA A 8 -17.21 -1.91 -18.33
C ALA A 8 -18.43 -1.21 -18.96
N PRO A 9 -19.07 -0.23 -18.32
CA PRO A 9 -20.11 0.55 -18.98
C PRO A 9 -19.48 1.48 -20.02
N ASN A 10 -20.01 1.45 -21.24
CA ASN A 10 -19.70 2.40 -22.31
C ASN A 10 -20.00 3.82 -21.83
N ALA A 11 -18.99 4.70 -21.89
CA ALA A 11 -19.17 6.13 -21.71
C ALA A 11 -19.63 6.74 -23.05
N SER A 12 -20.93 7.00 -23.17
CA SER A 12 -21.50 7.89 -24.18
C SER A 12 -22.67 8.65 -23.58
N ASP A 13 -22.38 9.84 -23.06
CA ASP A 13 -23.23 11.04 -23.18
C ASP A 13 -22.54 12.21 -22.45
N THR A 14 -21.86 13.05 -23.22
CA THR A 14 -21.42 14.38 -22.79
C THR A 14 -22.53 15.37 -23.07
N THR A 15 -23.39 15.64 -22.08
CA THR A 15 -24.19 16.86 -22.05
C THR A 15 -24.07 17.52 -20.67
N ASP A 16 -23.62 18.77 -20.70
CA ASP A 16 -23.63 19.82 -19.67
C ASP A 16 -23.95 19.44 -18.21
N HIS A 17 -22.91 19.41 -17.37
CA HIS A 17 -23.08 19.61 -15.93
C HIS A 17 -22.14 20.70 -15.42
N ALA A 18 -22.72 21.86 -15.13
CA ALA A 18 -22.17 22.81 -14.17
C ALA A 18 -21.80 22.07 -12.86
N PRO A 19 -20.75 22.52 -12.13
CA PRO A 19 -20.36 21.86 -10.88
C PRO A 19 -21.56 21.81 -9.91
N PRO A 20 -21.83 20.65 -9.28
CA PRO A 20 -22.99 20.50 -8.42
C PRO A 20 -22.88 21.45 -7.23
N ASP A 21 -24.00 22.13 -6.95
CA ASP A 21 -24.18 23.06 -5.86
C ASP A 21 -23.70 22.41 -4.53
N PRO A 22 -22.82 23.03 -3.72
CA PRO A 22 -22.21 22.40 -2.54
C PRO A 22 -23.24 21.85 -1.53
N GLY A 23 -24.42 22.50 -1.45
CA GLY A 23 -25.55 22.05 -0.63
C GLY A 23 -26.17 20.73 -1.11
N SER A 24 -26.17 20.45 -2.41
CA SER A 24 -26.73 19.21 -2.98
C SER A 24 -25.86 17.98 -2.67
N VAL A 25 -24.53 18.15 -2.64
CA VAL A 25 -23.55 17.09 -2.34
C VAL A 25 -23.57 16.72 -0.85
N THR A 26 -23.82 17.69 0.04
CA THR A 26 -23.94 17.41 1.48
C THR A 26 -25.24 16.70 1.84
N ARG A 27 -26.37 17.10 1.24
CA ARG A 27 -27.69 16.48 1.46
C ARG A 27 -27.73 15.03 0.99
N THR A 28 -27.17 14.74 -0.18
CA THR A 28 -27.08 13.38 -0.73
C THR A 28 -26.23 12.45 0.15
N ARG A 29 -25.09 12.94 0.67
CA ARG A 29 -24.24 12.19 1.61
C ARG A 29 -24.97 11.87 2.93
N TRP A 30 -25.69 12.83 3.50
CA TRP A 30 -26.47 12.62 4.72
C TRP A 30 -27.57 11.58 4.56
N MET A 31 -28.31 11.60 3.44
CA MET A 31 -29.34 10.59 3.17
C MET A 31 -28.75 9.19 2.99
N GLN A 32 -27.59 9.09 2.35
CA GLN A 32 -26.86 7.83 2.19
C GLN A 32 -26.39 7.30 3.55
N ASP A 33 -25.76 8.14 4.38
CA ASP A 33 -25.33 7.76 5.73
C ASP A 33 -26.50 7.37 6.64
N LEU A 34 -27.63 8.08 6.54
CA LEU A 34 -28.86 7.73 7.27
C LEU A 34 -29.38 6.35 6.85
N SER A 35 -29.48 6.08 5.55
CA SER A 35 -29.92 4.78 5.03
C SER A 35 -28.98 3.64 5.42
N ALA A 36 -27.66 3.87 5.33
CA ALA A 36 -26.65 2.90 5.73
C ALA A 36 -26.69 2.63 7.24
N SER A 37 -26.85 3.68 8.06
CA SER A 37 -26.97 3.56 9.51
C SER A 37 -28.16 2.69 9.94
N LEU A 38 -29.29 2.77 9.21
CA LEU A 38 -30.47 1.95 9.48
C LEU A 38 -30.21 0.48 9.14
N VAL A 39 -29.60 0.19 7.99
CA VAL A 39 -29.22 -1.18 7.60
C VAL A 39 -28.29 -1.80 8.64
N VAL A 40 -27.26 -1.07 9.05
CA VAL A 40 -26.28 -1.53 10.05
C VAL A 40 -26.95 -1.73 11.42
N PHE A 41 -27.82 -0.82 11.84
CA PHE A 41 -28.62 -0.94 13.06
C PHE A 41 -29.47 -2.23 13.09
N LEU A 42 -30.20 -2.50 12.02
CA LEU A 42 -31.05 -3.68 11.92
C LEU A 42 -30.24 -5.00 11.97
N ILE A 43 -28.98 -5.00 11.52
CA ILE A 43 -28.06 -6.15 11.67
C ILE A 43 -27.53 -6.23 13.10
N ALA A 44 -27.16 -5.08 13.68
CA ALA A 44 -26.40 -5.03 14.91
C ALA A 44 -27.19 -5.38 16.16
N VAL A 45 -28.49 -5.04 16.26
CA VAL A 45 -29.32 -5.36 17.43
C VAL A 45 -29.39 -6.87 17.72
N PRO A 46 -29.87 -7.73 16.80
CA PRO A 46 -29.96 -9.16 17.07
C PRO A 46 -28.59 -9.79 17.29
N PHE A 47 -27.57 -9.31 16.58
CA PHE A 47 -26.20 -9.79 16.72
C PHE A 47 -25.59 -9.45 18.10
N SER A 48 -25.84 -8.25 18.61
CA SER A 48 -25.32 -7.80 19.91
C SER A 48 -25.97 -8.54 21.07
N LEU A 49 -27.27 -8.82 20.97
CA LEU A 49 -27.99 -9.68 21.92
C LEU A 49 -27.47 -11.13 21.87
N GLY A 50 -27.22 -11.65 20.67
CA GLY A 50 -26.61 -12.96 20.49
C GLY A 50 -25.24 -13.09 21.15
N ILE A 51 -24.35 -12.10 20.95
CA ILE A 51 -23.02 -12.11 21.60
C ILE A 51 -23.15 -12.01 23.13
N ALA A 52 -24.04 -11.17 23.64
CA ALA A 52 -24.28 -11.09 25.08
C ALA A 52 -24.76 -12.44 25.66
N LEU A 53 -25.68 -13.12 24.96
CA LEU A 53 -26.11 -14.47 25.32
C LEU A 53 -24.94 -15.46 25.31
N ALA A 54 -24.12 -15.45 24.27
CA ALA A 54 -23.01 -16.38 24.11
C ALA A 54 -21.85 -16.14 25.09
N THR A 55 -21.70 -14.91 25.59
CA THR A 55 -20.75 -14.58 26.66
C THR A 55 -21.28 -14.90 28.06
N GLY A 56 -22.59 -15.13 28.21
CA GLY A 56 -23.23 -15.19 29.53
C GLY A 56 -23.34 -13.84 30.23
N ALA A 57 -23.19 -12.74 29.48
CA ALA A 57 -23.33 -11.38 29.99
C ALA A 57 -24.81 -10.94 30.00
N PRO A 58 -25.16 -9.91 30.80
CA PRO A 58 -26.46 -9.26 30.68
C PRO A 58 -26.73 -8.80 29.24
N LEU A 59 -27.93 -9.05 28.72
CA LEU A 59 -28.25 -8.72 27.32
C LEU A 59 -28.19 -7.21 27.04
N SER A 60 -28.45 -6.38 28.04
CA SER A 60 -28.26 -4.92 27.98
C SER A 60 -26.81 -4.52 27.73
N ALA A 61 -25.82 -5.30 28.19
CA ALA A 61 -24.41 -5.02 27.99
C ALA A 61 -24.00 -5.09 26.52
N GLY A 62 -24.63 -5.98 25.74
CA GLY A 62 -24.43 -6.05 24.29
C GLY A 62 -24.96 -4.82 23.57
N LEU A 63 -26.14 -4.32 23.97
CA LEU A 63 -26.71 -3.09 23.42
C LEU A 63 -25.89 -1.86 23.81
N ALA A 64 -25.43 -1.79 25.05
CA ALA A 64 -24.55 -0.72 25.54
C ALA A 64 -23.24 -0.67 24.74
N ALA A 65 -22.57 -1.80 24.58
CA ALA A 65 -21.35 -1.88 23.77
C ALA A 65 -21.56 -1.55 22.29
N ALA A 66 -22.73 -1.87 21.72
CA ALA A 66 -23.05 -1.51 20.34
C ALA A 66 -23.30 0.00 20.19
N ALA A 67 -24.00 0.62 21.14
CA ALA A 67 -24.17 2.07 21.18
C ALA A 67 -22.83 2.80 21.35
N VAL A 68 -22.01 2.37 22.33
CA VAL A 68 -20.68 2.96 22.58
C VAL A 68 -19.75 2.76 21.39
N GLY A 69 -19.70 1.57 20.80
CA GLY A 69 -18.89 1.31 19.60
C GLY A 69 -19.32 2.14 18.39
N GLY A 70 -20.63 2.29 18.17
CA GLY A 70 -21.14 3.12 17.08
C GLY A 70 -20.81 4.60 17.25
N ILE A 71 -21.05 5.14 18.46
CA ILE A 71 -20.89 6.57 18.77
C ILE A 71 -19.42 6.92 19.04
N VAL A 72 -18.80 6.32 20.05
CA VAL A 72 -17.47 6.71 20.53
C VAL A 72 -16.38 6.33 19.52
N ALA A 73 -16.33 5.06 19.12
CA ALA A 73 -15.33 4.65 18.12
C ALA A 73 -15.64 5.25 16.74
N GLY A 74 -16.91 5.47 16.38
CA GLY A 74 -17.25 6.20 15.14
C GLY A 74 -16.77 7.67 15.13
N LEU A 75 -16.87 8.37 16.26
CA LEU A 75 -16.41 9.76 16.38
C LEU A 75 -14.89 9.88 16.45
N LEU A 76 -14.24 8.99 17.20
CA LEU A 76 -12.81 9.10 17.51
C LEU A 76 -11.90 8.30 16.58
N GLY A 77 -12.45 7.23 15.98
CA GLY A 77 -11.75 6.30 15.10
C GLY A 77 -11.10 6.95 13.88
N GLY A 78 -10.08 6.25 13.38
CA GLY A 78 -9.24 6.65 12.25
C GLY A 78 -9.77 6.16 10.91
N THR A 79 -10.68 5.18 10.91
CA THR A 79 -11.31 4.64 9.70
C THR A 79 -12.81 5.01 9.67
N PRO A 80 -13.22 6.04 8.92
CA PRO A 80 -14.58 6.61 9.03
C PRO A 80 -15.73 5.65 8.75
N LEU A 81 -15.53 4.61 7.93
CA LEU A 81 -16.59 3.66 7.56
C LEU A 81 -16.58 2.39 8.41
N GLN A 82 -15.61 2.25 9.32
CA GLN A 82 -15.57 1.16 10.28
C GLN A 82 -16.70 1.34 11.30
N VAL A 83 -17.44 0.25 11.53
CA VAL A 83 -18.48 0.18 12.56
C VAL A 83 -18.00 -0.75 13.66
N SER A 84 -17.94 -0.22 14.87
CA SER A 84 -17.49 -0.95 16.06
C SER A 84 -18.67 -1.34 16.94
N GLY A 85 -18.51 -2.40 17.72
CA GLY A 85 -19.50 -2.86 18.70
C GLY A 85 -19.03 -4.15 19.36
N PRO A 86 -19.92 -4.94 19.99
CA PRO A 86 -19.55 -6.20 20.62
C PRO A 86 -18.83 -7.11 19.62
N SER A 87 -17.68 -7.64 20.03
CA SER A 87 -16.87 -8.51 19.18
C SER A 87 -17.25 -9.97 19.34
N ALA A 88 -17.41 -10.67 18.20
CA ALA A 88 -17.57 -12.11 18.20
C ALA A 88 -16.26 -12.81 18.62
N ALA A 89 -15.09 -12.30 18.21
CA ALA A 89 -13.79 -12.86 18.56
C ALA A 89 -13.51 -12.81 20.07
N LEU A 90 -14.03 -11.79 20.76
CA LEU A 90 -13.92 -11.65 22.21
C LEU A 90 -14.94 -12.48 23.00
N THR A 91 -15.90 -13.15 22.34
CA THR A 91 -16.99 -13.89 23.02
C THR A 91 -16.45 -14.94 23.98
N VAL A 92 -15.59 -15.84 23.50
CA VAL A 92 -15.05 -16.95 24.31
C VAL A 92 -14.17 -16.44 25.44
N ILE A 93 -13.38 -15.39 25.17
CA ILE A 93 -12.53 -14.75 26.18
C ILE A 93 -13.40 -14.15 27.28
N THR A 94 -14.40 -13.35 26.90
CA THR A 94 -15.29 -12.68 27.83
C THR A 94 -16.10 -13.67 28.65
N ALA A 95 -16.61 -14.76 28.03
CA ALA A 95 -17.28 -15.84 28.74
C ALA A 95 -16.39 -16.48 29.82
N GLY A 96 -15.12 -16.75 29.49
CA GLY A 96 -14.15 -17.28 30.45
C GLY A 96 -13.82 -16.31 31.58
N LEU A 97 -13.72 -15.00 31.27
CA LEU A 97 -13.50 -13.96 32.29
C LEU A 97 -14.70 -13.82 33.22
N ILE A 98 -15.93 -13.88 32.69
CA ILE A 98 -17.15 -13.82 33.50
C ILE A 98 -17.23 -15.04 34.41
N ALA A 99 -16.97 -16.24 33.89
CA ALA A 99 -16.96 -17.46 34.68
C ALA A 99 -15.91 -17.44 35.80
N ARG A 100 -14.78 -16.75 35.60
CA ARG A 100 -13.66 -16.73 36.54
C ARG A 100 -13.69 -15.58 37.55
N TYR A 101 -13.99 -14.37 37.08
CA TYR A 101 -13.89 -13.13 37.85
C TYR A 101 -15.27 -12.49 38.11
N GLY A 102 -16.32 -12.94 37.42
CA GLY A 102 -17.63 -12.32 37.44
C GLY A 102 -17.78 -11.17 36.44
N TRP A 103 -19.02 -10.74 36.24
CA TRP A 103 -19.37 -9.73 35.25
C TRP A 103 -18.74 -8.36 35.55
N GLN A 104 -18.92 -7.84 36.76
CA GLN A 104 -18.41 -6.51 37.16
C GLN A 104 -16.88 -6.42 37.08
N ALA A 105 -16.17 -7.48 37.44
CA ALA A 105 -14.71 -7.55 37.29
C ALA A 105 -14.29 -7.60 35.82
N THR A 106 -15.07 -8.28 34.96
CA THR A 106 -14.84 -8.30 33.51
C THR A 106 -15.03 -6.92 32.90
N CYS A 107 -15.99 -6.14 33.38
CA CYS A 107 -16.15 -4.72 33.01
C CYS A 107 -14.90 -3.89 33.38
N ALA A 108 -14.32 -4.10 34.56
CA ALA A 108 -13.07 -3.44 34.97
C ALA A 108 -11.88 -3.86 34.08
N ILE A 109 -11.77 -5.15 33.75
CA ILE A 109 -10.75 -5.66 32.81
C ILE A 109 -10.91 -5.02 31.43
N THR A 110 -12.15 -4.87 30.94
CA THR A 110 -12.45 -4.22 29.66
C THR A 110 -12.04 -2.74 29.67
N MET A 111 -12.32 -2.05 30.78
CA MET A 111 -11.91 -0.66 30.97
C MET A 111 -10.39 -0.51 30.95
N ALA A 112 -9.68 -1.37 31.69
CA ALA A 112 -8.21 -1.39 31.70
C ALA A 112 -7.61 -1.76 30.34
N ALA A 113 -8.25 -2.65 29.58
CA ALA A 113 -7.86 -2.96 28.22
C ALA A 113 -8.00 -1.74 27.29
N GLY A 114 -9.08 -0.98 27.43
CA GLY A 114 -9.27 0.29 26.70
C GLY A 114 -8.18 1.32 27.01
N LEU A 115 -7.77 1.43 28.28
CA LEU A 115 -6.64 2.28 28.68
C LEU A 115 -5.33 1.82 28.04
N LEU A 116 -5.05 0.51 28.02
CA LEU A 116 -3.85 -0.03 27.38
C LEU A 116 -3.87 0.20 25.85
N GLN A 117 -5.02 0.06 25.19
CA GLN A 117 -5.17 0.40 23.77
C GLN A 117 -4.90 1.88 23.49
N LEU A 118 -5.39 2.77 24.35
CA LEU A 118 -5.11 4.21 24.25
C LEU A 118 -3.59 4.48 24.31
N LEU A 119 -2.89 3.83 25.24
CA LEU A 119 -1.43 3.93 25.39
C LEU A 119 -0.69 3.39 24.16
N LEU A 120 -1.08 2.22 23.65
CA LEU A 120 -0.46 1.62 22.47
C LEU A 120 -0.67 2.49 21.21
N GLY A 121 -1.87 3.05 21.03
CA GLY A 121 -2.16 3.97 19.94
C GLY A 121 -1.43 5.31 20.07
N ALA A 122 -1.20 5.80 21.29
CA ALA A 122 -0.37 7.00 21.54
C ALA A 122 1.11 6.77 21.20
N ARG A 123 1.61 5.54 21.41
CA ARG A 123 2.99 5.12 21.08
C ARG A 123 3.21 4.77 19.60
N ARG A 124 2.19 4.91 18.75
CA ARG A 124 2.22 4.63 17.30
C ARG A 124 2.61 3.19 16.93
N VAL A 125 2.13 2.22 17.70
CA VAL A 125 2.46 0.78 17.56
C VAL A 125 1.44 0.04 16.68
N ALA A 126 0.39 0.69 16.17
CA ALA A 126 -0.68 -0.02 15.46
C ALA A 126 -0.19 -0.73 14.19
N ARG A 127 0.77 -0.12 13.46
CA ARG A 127 1.35 -0.74 12.26
C ARG A 127 2.19 -1.97 12.56
N THR A 128 2.96 -1.98 13.64
CA THR A 128 3.74 -3.16 14.05
C THR A 128 2.85 -4.25 14.61
N ALA A 129 1.71 -3.90 15.23
CA ALA A 129 0.68 -4.85 15.67
C ALA A 129 0.02 -5.62 14.50
N LEU A 130 0.14 -5.14 13.26
CA LEU A 130 -0.30 -5.87 12.05
C LEU A 130 0.70 -6.94 11.59
N ALA A 131 1.90 -7.03 12.19
CA ALA A 131 2.91 -8.06 11.87
C ALA A 131 2.55 -9.46 12.42
N VAL A 132 1.26 -9.81 12.43
CA VAL A 132 0.75 -11.13 12.82
C VAL A 132 0.44 -11.91 11.55
N SER A 133 0.94 -13.15 11.45
CA SER A 133 0.65 -14.01 10.29
C SER A 133 -0.86 -14.15 10.09
N PRO A 134 -1.37 -13.98 8.86
CA PRO A 134 -2.78 -14.20 8.56
C PRO A 134 -3.28 -15.58 9.02
N ALA A 135 -2.43 -16.61 8.98
CA ALA A 135 -2.79 -17.96 9.45
C ALA A 135 -3.18 -17.99 10.94
N ILE A 136 -2.52 -17.20 11.79
CA ILE A 136 -2.82 -17.09 13.22
C ILE A 136 -4.20 -16.45 13.40
N VAL A 137 -4.48 -15.34 12.72
CA VAL A 137 -5.76 -14.65 12.85
C VAL A 137 -6.91 -15.52 12.37
N HIS A 138 -6.78 -16.13 11.19
CA HIS A 138 -7.83 -17.00 10.65
C HIS A 138 -8.00 -18.25 11.51
N GLY A 139 -6.92 -18.83 12.03
CA GLY A 139 -6.97 -19.97 12.94
C GLY A 139 -7.65 -19.61 14.27
N MET A 140 -7.37 -18.42 14.80
CA MET A 140 -8.04 -17.90 15.98
C MET A 140 -9.55 -17.74 15.74
N LEU A 141 -9.95 -17.07 14.66
CA LEU A 141 -11.37 -16.87 14.31
C LEU A 141 -12.10 -18.19 14.10
N ALA A 142 -11.47 -19.17 13.44
CA ALA A 142 -12.05 -20.49 13.24
C ALA A 142 -12.18 -21.29 14.54
N GLY A 143 -11.18 -21.25 15.42
CA GLY A 143 -11.23 -21.90 16.73
C GLY A 143 -12.29 -21.28 17.65
N VAL A 144 -12.41 -19.94 17.65
CA VAL A 144 -13.48 -19.22 18.36
C VAL A 144 -14.84 -19.57 17.79
N GLY A 145 -15.00 -19.51 16.46
CA GLY A 145 -16.26 -19.86 15.78
C GLY A 145 -16.72 -21.29 16.09
N LEU A 146 -15.80 -22.25 16.10
CA LEU A 146 -16.10 -23.64 16.45
C LEU A 146 -16.51 -23.80 17.93
N THR A 147 -15.79 -23.14 18.84
CA THR A 147 -16.12 -23.15 20.28
C THR A 147 -17.51 -22.56 20.54
N ILE A 148 -17.83 -21.44 19.89
CA ILE A 148 -19.15 -20.80 19.95
C ILE A 148 -20.22 -21.73 19.39
N ALA A 149 -20.00 -22.31 18.20
CA ALA A 149 -20.96 -23.19 17.55
C ALA A 149 -21.30 -24.41 18.44
N ILE A 150 -20.28 -25.06 19.02
CA ILE A 150 -20.46 -26.19 19.94
C ILE A 150 -21.29 -25.76 21.17
N ALA A 151 -20.97 -24.61 21.78
CA ALA A 151 -21.69 -24.11 22.95
C ALA A 151 -23.16 -23.75 22.62
N GLN A 152 -23.40 -23.03 21.52
CA GLN A 152 -24.75 -22.58 21.16
C GLN A 152 -25.65 -23.72 20.66
N LEU A 153 -25.06 -24.79 20.13
CA LEU A 153 -25.79 -26.00 19.78
C LEU A 153 -26.51 -26.58 21.02
N HIS A 154 -25.91 -26.47 22.21
CA HIS A 154 -26.56 -26.92 23.45
C HIS A 154 -27.83 -26.11 23.74
N VAL A 155 -27.80 -24.80 23.50
CA VAL A 155 -28.96 -23.93 23.74
C VAL A 155 -30.07 -24.17 22.72
N VAL A 156 -29.71 -24.44 21.45
CA VAL A 156 -30.68 -24.79 20.39
C VAL A 156 -31.35 -26.14 20.68
N LEU A 157 -30.64 -27.09 21.26
CA LEU A 157 -31.20 -28.37 21.72
C LEU A 157 -32.00 -28.24 23.04
N GLY A 158 -32.00 -27.07 23.68
CA GLY A 158 -32.79 -26.76 24.87
C GLY A 158 -32.11 -26.97 26.22
N GLY A 159 -30.78 -27.13 26.25
CA GLY A 159 -30.01 -27.14 27.50
C GLY A 159 -29.08 -25.94 27.63
N SER A 160 -28.07 -26.08 28.49
CA SER A 160 -27.10 -25.01 28.79
C SER A 160 -25.68 -25.38 28.36
N PRO A 161 -24.86 -24.39 27.94
CA PRO A 161 -23.47 -24.62 27.60
C PRO A 161 -22.62 -24.89 28.85
N GLN A 162 -21.60 -25.73 28.68
CA GLN A 162 -20.57 -26.07 29.68
C GLN A 162 -19.41 -25.06 29.66
N SER A 163 -18.53 -25.14 30.66
CA SER A 163 -17.41 -24.22 30.89
C SER A 163 -16.28 -24.28 29.84
N SER A 164 -16.21 -25.32 29.02
CA SER A 164 -15.17 -25.46 27.98
C SER A 164 -15.72 -26.14 26.72
N ALA A 165 -15.05 -25.92 25.57
CA ALA A 165 -15.42 -26.55 24.31
C ALA A 165 -15.40 -28.09 24.41
N ILE A 166 -14.40 -28.65 25.10
CA ILE A 166 -14.25 -30.10 25.31
C ILE A 166 -15.37 -30.65 26.18
N ALA A 167 -15.74 -29.95 27.26
CA ALA A 167 -16.85 -30.37 28.11
C ALA A 167 -18.18 -30.36 27.34
N ASN A 168 -18.42 -29.33 26.52
CA ASN A 168 -19.57 -29.29 25.63
C ASN A 168 -19.55 -30.45 24.62
N LEU A 169 -18.40 -30.75 24.00
CA LEU A 169 -18.29 -31.86 23.04
C LEU A 169 -18.60 -33.23 23.68
N ARG A 170 -18.19 -33.43 24.95
CA ARG A 170 -18.50 -34.67 25.69
C ARG A 170 -19.96 -34.75 26.13
N ALA A 171 -20.62 -33.63 26.43
CA ALA A 171 -22.02 -33.59 26.85
C ALA A 171 -23.01 -33.72 25.68
N LEU A 172 -22.57 -33.37 24.46
CA LEU A 172 -23.37 -33.34 23.24
C LEU A 172 -24.16 -34.63 22.92
N PRO A 173 -23.58 -35.84 23.01
CA PRO A 173 -24.32 -37.08 22.72
C PRO A 173 -25.56 -37.27 23.60
N GLY A 174 -25.47 -36.94 24.90
CA GLY A 174 -26.61 -37.03 25.81
C GLY A 174 -27.71 -36.03 25.46
N GLN A 175 -27.33 -34.85 24.98
CA GLN A 175 -28.28 -33.80 24.62
C GLN A 175 -28.99 -34.06 23.27
N LEU A 176 -28.29 -34.72 22.34
CA LEU A 176 -28.88 -35.18 21.08
C LEU A 176 -29.90 -36.30 21.29
N ALA A 177 -29.77 -37.08 22.36
CA ALA A 177 -30.71 -38.15 22.70
C ALA A 177 -32.04 -37.64 23.28
N GLY A 178 -32.09 -36.41 23.80
CA GLY A 178 -33.29 -35.83 24.42
C GLY A 178 -33.44 -34.32 24.18
N PRO A 179 -33.61 -33.87 22.93
CA PRO A 179 -33.75 -32.44 22.62
C PRO A 179 -35.11 -31.90 23.09
N HIS A 180 -35.15 -30.62 23.48
CA HIS A 180 -36.39 -29.90 23.78
C HIS A 180 -37.07 -29.46 22.47
N PRO A 181 -38.22 -30.05 22.07
CA PRO A 181 -38.78 -29.85 20.73
C PRO A 181 -39.14 -28.38 20.40
N PRO A 182 -39.72 -27.57 21.32
CA PRO A 182 -39.98 -26.16 21.05
C PRO A 182 -38.72 -25.35 20.74
N ALA A 183 -37.61 -25.63 21.45
CA ALA A 183 -36.35 -24.91 21.24
C ALA A 183 -35.73 -25.28 19.90
N LEU A 184 -35.77 -26.58 19.57
CA LEU A 184 -35.29 -27.11 18.30
C LEU A 184 -36.09 -26.54 17.12
N LEU A 185 -37.41 -26.44 17.23
CA LEU A 185 -38.28 -25.88 16.19
C LEU A 185 -37.94 -24.40 15.92
N VAL A 186 -37.87 -23.58 16.98
CA VAL A 186 -37.52 -22.16 16.88
C VAL A 186 -36.10 -21.97 16.33
N GLY A 187 -35.16 -22.79 16.78
CA GLY A 187 -33.79 -22.81 16.26
C GLY A 187 -33.74 -23.19 14.77
N ALA A 188 -34.44 -24.25 14.37
CA ALA A 188 -34.49 -24.72 12.99
C ALA A 188 -35.10 -23.67 12.05
N VAL A 189 -36.18 -23.00 12.46
CA VAL A 189 -36.76 -21.87 11.71
C VAL A 189 -35.77 -20.73 11.57
N THR A 190 -35.09 -20.36 12.66
CA THR A 190 -34.05 -19.31 12.62
C THR A 190 -32.95 -19.64 11.61
N VAL A 191 -32.38 -20.86 11.68
CA VAL A 191 -31.33 -21.32 10.76
C VAL A 191 -31.84 -21.34 9.32
N THR A 192 -33.04 -21.86 9.10
CA THR A 192 -33.65 -21.99 7.76
C THR A 192 -33.86 -20.62 7.13
N VAL A 193 -34.42 -19.66 7.87
CA VAL A 193 -34.59 -18.29 7.40
C VAL A 193 -33.23 -17.66 7.13
N LEU A 194 -32.26 -17.77 8.03
CA LEU A 194 -30.95 -17.13 7.88
C LEU A 194 -30.17 -17.63 6.66
N LEU A 195 -30.21 -18.94 6.37
CA LEU A 195 -29.54 -19.54 5.21
C LEU A 195 -30.35 -19.40 3.90
N GLY A 196 -31.67 -19.35 3.99
CA GLY A 196 -32.59 -19.22 2.86
C GLY A 196 -32.77 -17.77 2.38
N TRP A 197 -32.71 -16.78 3.28
CA TRP A 197 -33.00 -15.37 2.99
C TRP A 197 -32.21 -14.80 1.80
N PRO A 198 -30.88 -15.02 1.69
CA PRO A 198 -30.10 -14.49 0.57
C PRO A 198 -30.47 -15.11 -0.79
N ARG A 199 -31.16 -16.25 -0.79
CA ARG A 199 -31.57 -16.97 -2.01
C ARG A 199 -32.96 -16.55 -2.50
N LEU A 200 -33.74 -15.85 -1.69
CA LEU A 200 -35.13 -15.48 -1.98
C LEU A 200 -35.25 -14.58 -3.23
N GLY A 201 -34.30 -13.66 -3.43
CA GLY A 201 -34.25 -12.79 -4.61
C GLY A 201 -33.79 -13.49 -5.91
N ARG A 202 -33.33 -14.75 -5.84
CA ARG A 202 -32.89 -15.55 -7.00
C ARG A 202 -33.97 -16.51 -7.51
N LEU A 203 -35.16 -16.51 -6.89
CA LEU A 203 -36.27 -17.35 -7.32
C LEU A 203 -36.85 -16.82 -8.65
N PRO A 204 -37.23 -17.70 -9.60
CA PRO A 204 -37.83 -17.27 -10.86
C PRO A 204 -39.26 -16.72 -10.68
N GLY A 205 -39.67 -15.81 -11.58
CA GLY A 205 -41.04 -15.29 -11.67
C GLY A 205 -41.39 -14.17 -10.68
N ARG A 206 -42.71 -13.95 -10.45
CA ARG A 206 -43.23 -12.92 -9.52
C ARG A 206 -42.71 -13.08 -8.10
N ALA A 207 -42.47 -14.32 -7.66
CA ALA A 207 -41.90 -14.65 -6.37
C ALA A 207 -40.49 -14.05 -6.16
N GLY A 208 -39.65 -14.03 -7.20
CA GLY A 208 -38.33 -13.38 -7.18
C GLY A 208 -38.38 -11.87 -7.05
N GLY A 209 -39.35 -11.23 -7.71
CA GLY A 209 -39.55 -9.77 -7.62
C GLY A 209 -39.95 -9.31 -6.22
N SER A 210 -40.91 -9.99 -5.59
CA SER A 210 -41.26 -9.77 -4.19
C SER A 210 -40.14 -10.19 -3.24
N GLY A 211 -39.45 -11.29 -3.54
CA GLY A 211 -38.30 -11.77 -2.77
C GLY A 211 -37.12 -10.79 -2.77
N ALA A 212 -36.85 -10.12 -3.89
CA ALA A 212 -35.79 -9.11 -4.02
C ALA A 212 -36.12 -7.83 -3.23
N ARG A 213 -37.39 -7.44 -3.14
CA ARG A 213 -37.83 -6.33 -2.27
C ARG A 213 -37.69 -6.70 -0.79
N LEU A 214 -38.09 -7.91 -0.42
CA LEU A 214 -38.02 -8.41 0.96
C LEU A 214 -36.57 -8.64 1.41
N ALA A 215 -35.69 -9.08 0.49
CA ALA A 215 -34.26 -9.28 0.75
C ALA A 215 -33.49 -7.97 1.05
N ARG A 216 -34.12 -6.80 0.91
CA ARG A 216 -33.56 -5.53 1.41
C ARG A 216 -33.51 -5.48 2.94
N LEU A 217 -34.37 -6.24 3.63
CA LEU A 217 -34.30 -6.43 5.07
C LEU A 217 -33.15 -7.38 5.42
N PRO A 218 -32.37 -7.11 6.48
CA PRO A 218 -31.31 -8.01 6.90
C PRO A 218 -31.81 -9.39 7.34
N GLY A 219 -31.18 -10.45 6.84
CA GLY A 219 -31.50 -11.84 7.20
C GLY A 219 -31.54 -12.14 8.70
N PRO A 220 -30.59 -11.64 9.53
CA PRO A 220 -30.63 -11.83 10.99
C PRO A 220 -31.90 -11.30 11.65
N LEU A 221 -32.39 -10.12 11.22
CA LEU A 221 -33.61 -9.53 11.75
C LEU A 221 -34.83 -10.36 11.34
N ALA A 222 -34.91 -10.76 10.07
CA ALA A 222 -35.99 -11.58 9.57
C ALA A 222 -36.06 -12.94 10.28
N ALA A 223 -34.91 -13.57 10.53
CA ALA A 223 -34.82 -14.84 11.25
C ALA A 223 -35.34 -14.72 12.69
N VAL A 224 -34.87 -13.72 13.45
CA VAL A 224 -35.32 -13.49 14.82
C VAL A 224 -36.80 -13.12 14.88
N ALA A 225 -37.28 -12.28 13.95
CA ALA A 225 -38.69 -11.89 13.88
C ALA A 225 -39.61 -13.07 13.57
N ALA A 226 -39.26 -13.91 12.58
CA ALA A 226 -40.03 -15.10 12.23
C ALA A 226 -40.06 -16.13 13.38
N ALA A 227 -38.92 -16.36 14.02
CA ALA A 227 -38.80 -17.24 15.18
C ALA A 227 -39.60 -16.74 16.39
N THR A 228 -39.59 -15.43 16.64
CA THR A 228 -40.38 -14.78 17.69
C THR A 228 -41.88 -14.86 17.40
N ALA A 229 -42.28 -14.59 16.16
CA ALA A 229 -43.68 -14.70 15.74
C ALA A 229 -44.20 -16.13 15.94
N LEU A 230 -43.44 -17.14 15.50
CA LEU A 230 -43.79 -18.55 15.69
C LEU A 230 -43.96 -18.91 17.18
N ALA A 231 -43.01 -18.50 18.02
CA ALA A 231 -43.06 -18.78 19.45
C ALA A 231 -44.30 -18.15 20.11
N VAL A 232 -44.65 -16.92 19.74
CA VAL A 232 -45.84 -16.22 20.26
C VAL A 232 -47.13 -16.83 19.72
N THR A 233 -47.23 -17.14 18.43
CA THR A 233 -48.46 -17.68 17.84
C THR A 233 -48.79 -19.09 18.30
N MET A 234 -47.77 -19.89 18.62
CA MET A 234 -47.93 -21.27 19.10
C MET A 234 -47.85 -21.38 20.62
N ASP A 235 -47.76 -20.26 21.34
CA ASP A 235 -47.61 -20.20 22.81
C ASP A 235 -46.52 -21.14 23.35
N LEU A 236 -45.36 -21.16 22.69
CA LEU A 236 -44.27 -22.05 23.04
C LEU A 236 -43.62 -21.61 24.35
N ARG A 237 -43.59 -22.51 25.35
CA ARG A 237 -42.90 -22.29 26.62
C ARG A 237 -41.38 -22.35 26.42
N LEU A 238 -40.78 -21.19 26.19
CA LEU A 238 -39.35 -21.02 25.98
C LEU A 238 -38.78 -19.98 26.95
N ALA A 239 -37.49 -20.08 27.23
CA ALA A 239 -36.77 -19.00 27.88
C ALA A 239 -36.68 -17.80 26.91
N HIS A 240 -37.00 -16.62 27.43
CA HIS A 240 -37.04 -15.38 26.67
C HIS A 240 -35.94 -14.43 27.11
N VAL A 241 -35.68 -13.40 26.31
CA VAL A 241 -34.75 -12.32 26.63
C VAL A 241 -35.19 -11.56 27.89
N GLU A 242 -34.38 -11.64 28.93
CA GLU A 242 -34.54 -10.79 30.11
C GLU A 242 -33.65 -9.56 29.98
N LEU A 243 -34.28 -8.39 29.85
CA LEU A 243 -33.60 -7.10 29.94
C LEU A 243 -33.72 -6.61 31.38
N PRO A 244 -32.62 -6.57 32.16
CA PRO A 244 -32.65 -5.98 33.50
C PRO A 244 -33.11 -4.53 33.41
N SER A 245 -33.81 -4.04 34.45
CA SER A 245 -33.96 -2.59 34.65
C SER A 245 -32.57 -1.97 34.72
N TRP A 246 -32.38 -0.79 34.13
CA TRP A 246 -31.12 -0.05 34.14
C TRP A 246 -30.79 0.42 35.56
N GLN A 247 -30.48 -0.52 36.46
CA GLN A 247 -30.11 -0.26 37.84
C GLN A 247 -28.62 0.12 37.86
N PRO A 248 -28.27 1.34 38.30
CA PRO A 248 -26.90 1.85 38.23
C PRO A 248 -25.87 1.00 38.98
N HIS A 249 -26.27 0.29 40.03
CA HIS A 249 -25.37 -0.44 40.94
C HIS A 249 -24.91 -1.81 40.42
N SER A 250 -25.60 -2.39 39.44
CA SER A 250 -25.29 -3.74 38.91
C SER A 250 -24.30 -3.72 37.75
N LEU A 251 -24.06 -2.55 37.16
CA LEU A 251 -23.30 -2.35 35.91
C LEU A 251 -21.95 -1.67 36.11
N VAL A 252 -21.66 -1.13 37.30
CA VAL A 252 -20.40 -0.44 37.59
C VAL A 252 -19.26 -1.47 37.73
N PRO A 253 -18.08 -1.22 37.14
CA PRO A 253 -16.93 -2.10 37.26
C PRO A 253 -16.50 -2.26 38.73
N ALA A 254 -16.27 -3.49 39.14
CA ALA A 254 -15.69 -3.83 40.44
C ALA A 254 -14.24 -4.27 40.26
N LEU A 255 -13.37 -4.00 41.24
CA LEU A 255 -11.99 -4.45 41.18
C LEU A 255 -11.95 -6.00 41.10
N PRO A 256 -11.22 -6.57 40.12
CA PRO A 256 -11.11 -8.02 39.99
C PRO A 256 -10.34 -8.59 41.20
N HIS A 257 -10.92 -9.60 41.84
CA HIS A 257 -10.26 -10.32 42.92
C HIS A 257 -9.45 -11.49 42.32
N GLY A 258 -8.21 -11.67 42.77
CA GLY A 258 -7.34 -12.76 42.33
C GLY A 258 -5.89 -12.35 42.12
N PRO A 259 -5.04 -13.28 41.63
CA PRO A 259 -3.63 -12.99 41.41
C PRO A 259 -3.44 -11.94 40.31
N LEU A 260 -2.63 -10.91 40.60
CA LEU A 260 -2.35 -9.78 39.69
C LEU A 260 -1.92 -10.25 38.29
N VAL A 261 -1.09 -11.29 38.23
CA VAL A 261 -0.63 -11.89 36.96
C VAL A 261 -1.80 -12.37 36.09
N GLY A 262 -2.82 -12.98 36.71
CA GLY A 262 -4.01 -13.45 35.98
C GLY A 262 -4.85 -12.31 35.44
N VAL A 263 -5.00 -11.23 36.23
CA VAL A 263 -5.72 -10.02 35.80
C VAL A 263 -4.96 -9.30 34.68
N LEU A 264 -3.64 -9.14 34.80
CA LEU A 264 -2.80 -8.56 33.76
C LEU A 264 -2.86 -9.37 32.46
N ALA A 265 -2.82 -10.70 32.55
CA ALA A 265 -2.99 -11.58 31.39
C ALA A 265 -4.37 -11.41 30.74
N ALA A 266 -5.43 -11.26 31.53
CA ALA A 266 -6.77 -10.98 31.02
C ALA A 266 -6.85 -9.64 30.28
N VAL A 267 -6.31 -8.57 30.87
CA VAL A 267 -6.25 -7.23 30.25
C VAL A 267 -5.46 -7.27 28.95
N LEU A 268 -4.29 -7.93 28.94
CA LEU A 268 -3.46 -8.08 27.76
C LEU A 268 -4.18 -8.87 26.66
N THR A 269 -4.89 -9.95 27.02
CA THR A 269 -5.64 -10.78 26.07
C THR A 269 -6.76 -9.98 25.39
N VAL A 270 -7.59 -9.29 26.19
CA VAL A 270 -8.68 -8.44 25.64
C VAL A 270 -8.10 -7.33 24.78
N THR A 271 -7.02 -6.68 25.23
CA THR A 271 -6.34 -5.63 24.47
C THR A 271 -5.82 -6.13 23.14
N ALA A 272 -5.08 -7.24 23.13
CA ALA A 272 -4.46 -7.77 21.92
C ALA A 272 -5.52 -8.17 20.88
N VAL A 273 -6.53 -8.95 21.29
CA VAL A 273 -7.57 -9.44 20.38
C VAL A 273 -8.45 -8.30 19.86
N ALA A 274 -8.91 -7.40 20.74
CA ALA A 274 -9.71 -6.24 20.33
C ALA A 274 -8.95 -5.33 19.36
N SER A 275 -7.64 -5.12 19.59
CA SER A 275 -6.81 -4.28 18.74
C SER A 275 -6.58 -4.92 17.37
N VAL A 276 -6.14 -6.19 17.33
CA VAL A 276 -5.87 -6.90 16.07
C VAL A 276 -7.13 -7.00 15.23
N GLU A 277 -8.27 -7.35 15.81
CA GLU A 277 -9.54 -7.42 15.08
C GLU A 277 -9.95 -6.06 14.52
N SER A 278 -9.85 -4.99 15.33
CA SER A 278 -10.21 -3.64 14.89
C SER A 278 -9.31 -3.13 13.77
N LEU A 279 -8.00 -3.40 13.85
CA LEU A 279 -7.02 -2.97 12.84
C LEU A 279 -7.18 -3.74 11.53
N LEU A 280 -7.44 -5.05 11.59
CA LEU A 280 -7.70 -5.86 10.40
C LEU A 280 -9.03 -5.50 9.74
N SER A 281 -10.06 -5.21 10.54
CA SER A 281 -11.31 -4.65 10.04
C SER A 281 -11.05 -3.30 9.36
N ALA A 282 -10.21 -2.45 9.94
CA ALA A 282 -9.91 -1.13 9.38
C ALA A 282 -9.23 -1.25 8.02
N VAL A 283 -8.20 -2.10 7.91
CA VAL A 283 -7.51 -2.39 6.65
C VAL A 283 -8.47 -2.97 5.59
N ALA A 284 -9.40 -3.84 5.99
CA ALA A 284 -10.38 -4.41 5.07
C ALA A 284 -11.37 -3.34 4.56
N VAL A 285 -11.84 -2.46 5.45
CA VAL A 285 -12.76 -1.36 5.12
C VAL A 285 -12.09 -0.31 4.23
N ASP A 286 -10.86 0.05 4.54
CA ASP A 286 -10.01 0.94 3.75
C ASP A 286 -9.88 0.41 2.32
N ARG A 287 -9.57 -0.88 2.17
CA ARG A 287 -9.51 -1.56 0.87
C ARG A 287 -10.85 -1.55 0.13
N MET A 288 -11.97 -1.77 0.81
CA MET A 288 -13.30 -1.77 0.19
C MET A 288 -13.77 -0.37 -0.22
N SER A 289 -13.38 0.65 0.55
CA SER A 289 -13.78 2.03 0.33
C SER A 289 -12.79 2.83 -0.52
N GLN A 290 -11.65 2.21 -0.89
CA GLN A 290 -10.55 2.84 -1.62
C GLN A 290 -10.06 4.10 -0.91
N ARG A 291 -9.86 4.00 0.41
CA ARG A 291 -9.39 5.07 1.29
C ARG A 291 -8.29 4.55 2.20
N THR A 292 -7.49 5.44 2.76
CA THR A 292 -6.47 5.12 3.76
C THR A 292 -6.86 5.72 5.11
N GLY A 293 -7.01 4.88 6.12
CA GLY A 293 -7.32 5.26 7.50
C GLY A 293 -6.06 5.40 8.36
N ASN A 294 -6.16 6.18 9.44
CA ASN A 294 -5.08 6.29 10.42
C ASN A 294 -5.24 5.21 11.50
N LEU A 295 -4.47 4.13 11.39
CA LEU A 295 -4.54 2.97 12.30
C LEU A 295 -4.25 3.29 13.78
N ASP A 296 -3.34 4.22 14.06
CA ASP A 296 -3.02 4.63 15.44
C ASP A 296 -4.16 5.46 16.06
N ARG A 297 -4.83 6.28 15.25
CA ARG A 297 -6.07 6.96 15.64
C ARG A 297 -7.20 5.97 15.83
N GLU A 298 -7.30 4.97 14.97
CA GLU A 298 -8.28 3.89 15.12
C GLU A 298 -8.09 3.16 16.46
N LEU A 299 -6.86 2.77 16.78
CA LEU A 299 -6.54 2.08 18.03
C LEU A 299 -6.87 2.95 19.26
N ARG A 300 -6.59 4.25 19.22
CA ARG A 300 -6.99 5.19 20.28
C ARG A 300 -8.52 5.29 20.41
N GLY A 301 -9.24 5.39 19.29
CA GLY A 301 -10.71 5.43 19.26
C GLY A 301 -11.33 4.17 19.87
N GLN A 302 -10.80 2.99 19.55
CA GLN A 302 -11.17 1.72 20.18
C GLN A 302 -10.87 1.72 21.68
N GLY A 303 -9.72 2.24 22.09
CA GLY A 303 -9.34 2.34 23.49
C GLY A 303 -10.33 3.16 24.32
N VAL A 304 -10.72 4.33 23.83
CA VAL A 304 -11.74 5.16 24.49
C VAL A 304 -13.10 4.45 24.51
N ALA A 305 -13.49 3.79 23.41
CA ALA A 305 -14.74 3.03 23.35
C ALA A 305 -14.76 1.86 24.35
N ASN A 306 -13.67 1.12 24.50
CA ASN A 306 -13.58 0.04 25.49
C ASN A 306 -13.55 0.55 26.92
N MET A 307 -12.89 1.69 27.17
CA MET A 307 -12.90 2.33 28.47
C MET A 307 -14.33 2.72 28.89
N ILE A 308 -15.06 3.40 28.00
CA ILE A 308 -16.45 3.81 28.25
C ILE A 308 -17.37 2.60 28.34
N SER A 309 -17.23 1.63 27.44
CA SER A 309 -18.04 0.41 27.45
C SER A 309 -17.88 -0.34 28.77
N GLY A 310 -16.64 -0.58 29.22
CA GLY A 310 -16.37 -1.21 30.51
C GLY A 310 -16.92 -0.39 31.70
N LEU A 311 -16.83 0.94 31.65
CA LEU A 311 -17.32 1.81 32.73
C LEU A 311 -18.84 1.73 32.93
N ILE A 312 -19.61 1.61 31.84
CA ILE A 312 -21.08 1.56 31.88
C ILE A 312 -21.66 0.13 31.92
N GLY A 313 -20.81 -0.88 32.11
CA GLY A 313 -21.23 -2.28 32.13
C GLY A 313 -21.59 -2.83 30.75
N GLY A 314 -20.87 -2.40 29.71
CA GLY A 314 -20.94 -2.93 28.35
C GLY A 314 -19.89 -4.03 28.09
N LEU A 315 -20.12 -4.81 27.04
CA LEU A 315 -19.14 -5.77 26.53
C LEU A 315 -17.91 -5.10 25.91
N PRO A 316 -16.78 -5.82 25.79
CA PRO A 316 -15.67 -5.39 24.95
C PRO A 316 -16.10 -5.08 23.51
N VAL A 317 -15.62 -3.95 23.01
CA VAL A 317 -15.87 -3.38 21.70
C VAL A 317 -14.66 -3.61 20.79
N ALA A 318 -14.92 -3.98 19.54
CA ALA A 318 -13.93 -3.96 18.47
C ALA A 318 -14.58 -3.60 17.13
N GLY A 319 -13.76 -3.22 16.15
CA GLY A 319 -14.17 -3.07 14.75
C GLY A 319 -14.67 -4.39 14.18
N GLY A 320 -15.88 -4.39 13.62
CA GLY A 320 -16.52 -5.61 13.10
C GLY A 320 -16.54 -5.65 11.58
N ALA A 321 -15.90 -6.66 10.99
CA ALA A 321 -15.87 -6.83 9.53
C ALA A 321 -17.27 -6.93 8.90
N VAL A 322 -18.21 -7.65 9.53
CA VAL A 322 -19.59 -7.83 9.02
C VAL A 322 -20.38 -6.52 9.04
N ARG A 323 -20.32 -5.75 10.13
CA ARG A 323 -21.03 -4.46 10.24
C ARG A 323 -20.43 -3.42 9.30
N SER A 324 -19.09 -3.38 9.23
CA SER A 324 -18.38 -2.41 8.39
C SER A 324 -18.54 -2.71 6.90
N THR A 325 -18.50 -3.98 6.48
CA THR A 325 -18.84 -4.37 5.10
C THR A 325 -20.29 -4.04 4.76
N ALA A 326 -21.23 -4.25 5.68
CA ALA A 326 -22.63 -3.87 5.48
C ALA A 326 -22.79 -2.35 5.36
N ASN A 327 -22.06 -1.57 6.16
CA ASN A 327 -22.03 -0.10 6.08
C ASN A 327 -21.56 0.39 4.70
N VAL A 328 -20.41 -0.12 4.24
CA VAL A 328 -19.87 0.22 2.92
C VAL A 328 -20.81 -0.20 1.80
N ARG A 329 -21.38 -1.42 1.86
CA ARG A 329 -22.33 -1.93 0.85
C ARG A 329 -23.67 -1.20 0.83
N ALA A 330 -24.11 -0.69 1.98
CA ALA A 330 -25.30 0.13 2.08
C ALA A 330 -25.07 1.58 1.61
N GLY A 331 -23.86 1.91 1.16
CA GLY A 331 -23.52 3.22 0.59
C GLY A 331 -23.07 4.24 1.62
N GLY A 332 -22.68 3.83 2.83
CA GLY A 332 -22.12 4.73 3.85
C GLY A 332 -20.90 5.49 3.31
N ARG A 333 -20.87 6.80 3.49
CA ARG A 333 -19.81 7.69 2.97
C ARG A 333 -19.02 8.39 4.05
N THR A 334 -19.60 8.64 5.22
CA THR A 334 -18.93 9.31 6.34
C THR A 334 -19.08 8.57 7.66
N ARG A 335 -18.38 9.05 8.70
CA ARG A 335 -18.47 8.52 10.07
C ARG A 335 -19.87 8.62 10.67
N TRP A 336 -20.73 9.51 10.14
CA TRP A 336 -22.09 9.67 10.63
C TRP A 336 -22.94 8.42 10.46
N ALA A 337 -22.66 7.57 9.47
CA ALA A 337 -23.35 6.28 9.35
C ALA A 337 -23.14 5.38 10.59
N SER A 338 -21.91 5.34 11.13
CA SER A 338 -21.60 4.59 12.36
C SER A 338 -22.20 5.26 13.60
N VAL A 339 -22.11 6.60 13.69
CA VAL A 339 -22.63 7.35 14.84
C VAL A 339 -24.16 7.23 14.93
N LEU A 340 -24.86 7.46 13.83
CA LEU A 340 -26.32 7.30 13.75
C LEU A 340 -26.73 5.87 14.08
N HIS A 341 -25.98 4.87 13.62
CA HIS A 341 -26.20 3.48 14.00
C HIS A 341 -26.19 3.29 15.53
N GLY A 342 -25.17 3.81 16.22
CA GLY A 342 -25.09 3.72 17.68
C GLY A 342 -26.23 4.47 18.38
N VAL A 343 -26.66 5.61 17.84
CA VAL A 343 -27.85 6.35 18.32
C VAL A 343 -29.13 5.52 18.16
N TRP A 344 -29.33 4.85 17.03
CA TRP A 344 -30.48 3.97 16.82
C TRP A 344 -30.49 2.79 17.78
N VAL A 345 -29.33 2.19 18.07
CA VAL A 345 -29.22 1.14 19.09
C VAL A 345 -29.61 1.65 20.47
N LEU A 346 -29.11 2.82 20.86
CA LEU A 346 -29.46 3.43 22.15
C LEU A 346 -30.95 3.74 22.23
N ALA A 347 -31.53 4.35 21.19
CA ALA A 347 -32.95 4.62 21.11
C ALA A 347 -33.79 3.34 21.17
N ALA A 348 -33.39 2.28 20.47
CA ALA A 348 -34.06 0.98 20.51
C ALA A 348 -33.95 0.32 21.89
N ALA A 349 -32.80 0.39 22.55
CA ALA A 349 -32.60 -0.16 23.88
C ALA A 349 -33.48 0.51 24.94
N LEU A 350 -33.81 1.80 24.75
CA LEU A 350 -34.69 2.55 25.65
C LEU A 350 -36.18 2.41 25.28
N ALA A 351 -36.53 2.38 23.99
CA ALA A 351 -37.93 2.43 23.53
C ALA A 351 -38.56 1.06 23.22
N LEU A 352 -37.78 0.03 22.85
CA LEU A 352 -38.29 -1.25 22.35
C LEU A 352 -38.15 -2.40 23.37
N THR A 353 -38.02 -2.09 24.67
CA THR A 353 -37.82 -3.07 25.74
C THR A 353 -38.90 -4.16 25.77
N GLY A 354 -40.18 -3.80 25.58
CA GLY A 354 -41.30 -4.75 25.57
C GLY A 354 -41.29 -5.72 24.38
N GLY A 355 -40.82 -5.28 23.21
CA GLY A 355 -40.67 -6.14 22.03
C GLY A 355 -39.48 -7.09 22.15
N LEU A 356 -38.35 -6.58 22.64
CA LEU A 356 -37.13 -7.36 22.84
C LEU A 356 -37.32 -8.51 23.84
N ARG A 357 -38.13 -8.31 24.89
CA ARG A 357 -38.46 -9.35 25.89
C ARG A 357 -39.24 -10.54 25.34
N ARG A 358 -39.84 -10.42 24.14
CA ARG A 358 -40.57 -11.53 23.49
C ARG A 358 -39.65 -12.42 22.66
N ILE A 359 -38.37 -12.08 22.53
CA ILE A 359 -37.44 -12.87 21.71
C ILE A 359 -37.05 -14.15 22.47
N PRO A 360 -37.26 -15.35 21.89
CA PRO A 360 -36.81 -16.60 22.50
C PRO A 360 -35.27 -16.72 22.46
N LEU A 361 -34.66 -17.20 23.55
CA LEU A 361 -33.20 -17.42 23.61
C LEU A 361 -32.72 -18.42 22.56
N ALA A 362 -33.52 -19.42 22.21
CA ALA A 362 -33.20 -20.39 21.16
C ALA A 362 -33.00 -19.74 19.78
N ALA A 363 -33.72 -18.65 19.48
CA ALA A 363 -33.54 -17.89 18.23
C ALA A 363 -32.18 -17.15 18.21
N LEU A 364 -31.82 -16.51 19.32
CA LEU A 364 -30.51 -15.85 19.44
C LEU A 364 -29.35 -16.86 19.42
N ALA A 365 -29.50 -17.99 20.10
CA ALA A 365 -28.51 -19.07 20.07
C ALA A 365 -28.32 -19.64 18.65
N ALA A 366 -29.41 -19.89 17.92
CA ALA A 366 -29.35 -20.35 16.54
C ALA A 366 -28.70 -19.31 15.60
N LEU A 367 -28.96 -18.01 15.79
CA LEU A 367 -28.29 -16.94 15.07
C LEU A 367 -26.77 -16.99 15.31
N VAL A 368 -26.36 -17.07 16.58
CA VAL A 368 -24.94 -17.09 16.95
C VAL A 368 -24.24 -18.39 16.53
N LEU A 369 -24.95 -19.53 16.57
CA LEU A 369 -24.50 -20.80 16.04
C LEU A 369 -24.12 -20.66 14.56
N VAL A 370 -25.00 -20.10 13.73
CA VAL A 370 -24.72 -19.91 12.30
C VAL A 370 -23.58 -18.91 12.08
N VAL A 371 -23.52 -17.83 12.86
CA VAL A 371 -22.38 -16.89 12.81
C VAL A 371 -21.07 -17.61 13.11
N GLY A 372 -21.03 -18.42 14.18
CA GLY A 372 -19.85 -19.21 14.56
C GLY A 372 -19.41 -20.16 13.44
N LEU A 373 -20.37 -20.82 12.78
CA LEU A 373 -20.10 -21.66 11.62
C LEU A 373 -19.61 -20.87 10.39
N GLN A 374 -20.11 -19.65 10.17
CA GLN A 374 -19.67 -18.78 9.07
C GLN A 374 -18.24 -18.25 9.25
N MET A 375 -17.77 -18.11 10.49
CA MET A 375 -16.37 -17.76 10.78
C MET A 375 -15.40 -18.87 10.32
N MET A 376 -15.88 -20.11 10.20
CA MET A 376 -15.12 -21.26 9.71
C MET A 376 -15.19 -21.39 8.19
N SER A 377 -14.51 -20.51 7.44
CA SER A 377 -14.58 -20.57 5.97
C SER A 377 -13.61 -21.60 5.36
N PHE A 378 -14.15 -22.57 4.62
CA PHE A 378 -13.37 -23.58 3.88
C PHE A 378 -12.50 -22.98 2.76
N ALA A 379 -12.85 -21.81 2.23
CA ALA A 379 -12.08 -21.14 1.19
C ALA A 379 -10.71 -20.66 1.68
N HIS A 380 -10.61 -20.19 2.94
CA HIS A 380 -9.35 -19.76 3.54
C HIS A 380 -8.44 -20.93 3.89
N ILE A 381 -9.00 -22.06 4.34
CA ILE A 381 -8.25 -23.30 4.58
C ILE A 381 -7.49 -23.74 3.33
N ARG A 382 -8.12 -23.64 2.15
CA ARG A 382 -7.51 -23.97 0.86
C ARG A 382 -6.38 -23.02 0.47
N ASN A 383 -6.53 -21.72 0.77
CA ASN A 383 -5.52 -20.72 0.46
C ASN A 383 -4.31 -20.81 1.41
N VAL A 384 -4.54 -21.08 2.70
CA VAL A 384 -3.49 -21.31 3.71
C VAL A 384 -2.71 -22.60 3.43
N HIS A 385 -3.39 -23.65 2.95
CA HIS A 385 -2.73 -24.89 2.52
C HIS A 385 -1.73 -24.67 1.38
N ARG A 386 -2.04 -23.75 0.45
CA ARG A 386 -1.18 -23.41 -0.69
C ARG A 386 0.15 -22.76 -0.29
N HIS A 387 0.19 -22.03 0.84
CA HIS A 387 1.36 -21.26 1.30
C HIS A 387 2.22 -22.00 2.35
N ARG A 388 1.93 -23.28 2.62
CA ARG A 388 2.59 -24.08 3.69
C ARG A 388 2.50 -23.46 5.10
N GLU A 389 1.46 -22.67 5.36
CA GLU A 389 1.17 -22.12 6.70
C GLU A 389 0.09 -22.93 7.44
N PHE A 390 -0.35 -24.04 6.86
CA PHE A 390 -1.36 -24.93 7.44
C PHE A 390 -1.04 -25.41 8.87
N PRO A 391 0.22 -25.74 9.24
CA PRO A 391 0.51 -26.14 10.62
C PRO A 391 0.26 -25.01 11.62
N VAL A 392 0.55 -23.76 11.27
CA VAL A 392 0.28 -22.57 12.11
C VAL A 392 -1.22 -22.44 12.35
N TYR A 393 -2.02 -22.50 11.27
CA TYR A 393 -3.47 -22.44 11.35
C TYR A 393 -4.04 -23.55 12.22
N LEU A 394 -3.64 -24.80 11.98
CA LEU A 394 -4.15 -25.96 12.71
C LEU A 394 -3.77 -25.91 14.20
N ALA A 395 -2.50 -25.57 14.50
CA ALA A 395 -2.03 -25.39 15.88
C ALA A 395 -2.83 -24.30 16.60
N THR A 396 -3.12 -23.20 15.91
CA THR A 396 -3.93 -22.12 16.48
C THR A 396 -5.36 -22.59 16.76
N VAL A 397 -6.05 -23.22 15.80
CA VAL A 397 -7.43 -23.72 15.97
C VAL A 397 -7.52 -24.70 17.14
N LEU A 398 -6.66 -25.72 17.16
CA LEU A 398 -6.65 -26.73 18.22
C LEU A 398 -6.30 -26.10 19.58
N GLY A 399 -5.32 -25.20 19.60
CA GLY A 399 -4.94 -24.49 20.80
C GLY A 399 -6.08 -23.64 21.36
N VAL A 400 -6.86 -22.95 20.51
CA VAL A 400 -8.04 -22.18 20.93
C VAL A 400 -9.13 -23.09 21.50
N VAL A 401 -9.43 -24.21 20.85
CA VAL A 401 -10.48 -25.14 21.28
C VAL A 401 -10.13 -25.82 22.61
N VAL A 402 -8.86 -26.19 22.81
CA VAL A 402 -8.41 -26.94 23.98
C VAL A 402 -8.05 -26.03 25.16
N PHE A 403 -7.29 -24.97 24.91
CA PHE A 403 -6.68 -24.13 25.96
C PHE A 403 -7.24 -22.70 26.01
N GLY A 404 -8.11 -22.33 25.07
CA GLY A 404 -8.66 -20.98 24.94
C GLY A 404 -7.81 -20.05 24.06
N VAL A 405 -8.33 -18.85 23.80
CA VAL A 405 -7.82 -17.95 22.76
C VAL A 405 -6.36 -17.54 22.96
N LEU A 406 -5.99 -17.13 24.18
CA LEU A 406 -4.63 -16.66 24.49
C LEU A 406 -3.57 -17.73 24.17
N TRP A 407 -3.77 -18.94 24.70
CA TRP A 407 -2.85 -20.05 24.48
C TRP A 407 -2.87 -20.53 23.03
N GLY A 408 -4.03 -20.51 22.37
CA GLY A 408 -4.13 -20.82 20.94
C GLY A 408 -3.33 -19.88 20.05
N VAL A 409 -3.45 -18.57 20.26
CA VAL A 409 -2.65 -17.57 19.52
C VAL A 409 -1.16 -17.70 19.82
N THR A 410 -0.79 -17.92 21.09
CA THR A 410 0.60 -18.13 21.50
C THR A 410 1.20 -19.38 20.83
N LEU A 411 0.47 -20.49 20.84
CA LEU A 411 0.88 -21.73 20.18
C LEU A 411 1.02 -21.54 18.65
N GLY A 412 0.09 -20.81 18.04
CA GLY A 412 0.17 -20.38 16.64
C GLY A 412 1.42 -19.56 16.35
N ALA A 413 1.69 -18.52 17.16
CA ALA A 413 2.87 -17.67 17.02
C ALA A 413 4.18 -18.45 17.19
N VAL A 414 4.28 -19.30 18.21
CA VAL A 414 5.45 -20.19 18.41
C VAL A 414 5.63 -21.10 17.20
N THR A 415 4.56 -21.70 16.69
CA THR A 415 4.62 -22.55 15.49
C THR A 415 5.07 -21.77 14.25
N ALA A 416 4.60 -20.52 14.09
CA ALA A 416 5.00 -19.64 13.00
C ALA A 416 6.48 -19.27 13.07
N VAL A 417 6.98 -18.93 14.27
CA VAL A 417 8.40 -18.63 14.51
C VAL A 417 9.26 -19.86 14.26
N LEU A 418 8.87 -21.05 14.76
CA LEU A 418 9.60 -22.30 14.52
C LEU A 418 9.65 -22.66 13.03
N LEU A 419 8.55 -22.46 12.29
CA LEU A 419 8.53 -22.67 10.84
C LEU A 419 9.37 -21.65 10.09
N ALA A 420 9.38 -20.39 10.52
CA ALA A 420 10.25 -19.35 9.95
C ALA A 420 11.72 -19.71 10.18
N LEU A 421 12.10 -20.07 11.41
CA LEU A 421 13.43 -20.56 11.74
C LEU A 421 13.80 -21.82 10.94
N TYR A 422 12.90 -22.79 10.82
CA TYR A 422 13.12 -23.98 10.01
C TYR A 422 13.36 -23.66 8.54
N ARG A 423 12.62 -22.70 7.97
CA ARG A 423 12.83 -22.24 6.59
C ARG A 423 14.20 -21.59 6.39
N LEU A 424 14.71 -20.86 7.39
CA LEU A 424 16.07 -20.31 7.38
C LEU A 424 17.17 -21.39 7.37
N THR A 425 16.88 -22.63 7.79
CA THR A 425 17.85 -23.74 7.75
C THR A 425 17.94 -24.48 6.40
N ARG A 426 17.02 -24.20 5.47
CA ARG A 426 16.96 -24.87 4.16
C ARG A 426 17.75 -24.12 3.09
N ALA A 427 19.04 -23.91 3.36
CA ALA A 427 20.00 -23.56 2.32
C ALA A 427 20.29 -24.79 1.45
N HIS A 428 20.21 -24.62 0.13
CA HIS A 428 20.62 -25.62 -0.85
C HIS A 428 21.95 -25.19 -1.48
N VAL A 429 22.86 -26.15 -1.68
CA VAL A 429 24.16 -25.93 -2.31
C VAL A 429 24.28 -26.95 -3.43
N ASP A 430 24.28 -26.46 -4.66
CA ASP A 430 24.42 -27.26 -5.87
C ASP A 430 25.82 -27.04 -6.45
N VAL A 431 26.49 -28.12 -6.83
CA VAL A 431 27.82 -28.07 -7.45
C VAL A 431 27.69 -28.62 -8.86
N LEU A 432 27.99 -27.77 -9.85
CA LEU A 432 27.90 -28.07 -11.27
C LEU A 432 29.30 -28.05 -11.86
N THR A 433 29.72 -29.15 -12.49
CA THR A 433 31.01 -29.22 -13.19
C THR A 433 30.79 -28.99 -14.68
N GLY A 434 31.46 -27.99 -15.25
CA GLY A 434 31.41 -27.67 -16.67
C GLY A 434 32.27 -28.62 -17.52
N PRO A 435 32.05 -28.65 -18.85
CA PRO A 435 32.83 -29.47 -19.78
C PRO A 435 34.33 -29.13 -19.79
N ASP A 436 34.67 -27.89 -19.44
CA ASP A 436 36.03 -27.34 -19.47
C ASP A 436 36.79 -27.56 -18.14
N GLY A 437 36.21 -28.31 -17.19
CA GLY A 437 36.79 -28.54 -15.86
C GLY A 437 36.54 -27.42 -14.83
N SER A 438 35.82 -26.36 -15.21
CA SER A 438 35.37 -25.31 -14.31
C SER A 438 34.23 -25.79 -13.40
N VAL A 439 34.21 -25.33 -12.15
CA VAL A 439 33.23 -25.74 -11.14
C VAL A 439 32.37 -24.55 -10.73
N THR A 440 31.05 -24.66 -10.86
CA THR A 440 30.11 -23.65 -10.38
C THR A 440 29.41 -24.13 -9.12
N VAL A 441 29.54 -23.38 -8.03
CA VAL A 441 28.88 -23.67 -6.74
C VAL A 441 27.73 -22.69 -6.58
N GLN A 442 26.50 -23.13 -6.80
CA GLN A 442 25.31 -22.30 -6.64
C GLN A 442 24.67 -22.54 -5.27
N THR A 443 24.47 -21.46 -4.52
CA THR A 443 23.87 -21.49 -3.18
C THR A 443 22.52 -20.77 -3.22
N HIS A 444 21.47 -21.46 -2.74
CA HIS A 444 20.10 -20.96 -2.72
C HIS A 444 19.60 -20.78 -1.29
N GLY A 445 18.91 -19.67 -1.05
CA GLY A 445 18.35 -19.33 0.27
C GLY A 445 19.37 -18.66 1.21
N PRO A 446 19.00 -18.38 2.47
CA PRO A 446 19.88 -17.71 3.43
C PRO A 446 21.02 -18.63 3.88
N LEU A 447 22.27 -18.20 3.65
CA LEU A 447 23.47 -18.89 4.14
C LEU A 447 23.75 -18.46 5.59
N THR A 448 23.19 -19.22 6.53
CA THR A 448 23.45 -19.05 7.97
C THR A 448 24.47 -20.07 8.49
N PHE A 449 24.87 -19.97 9.75
CA PHE A 449 25.75 -20.92 10.45
C PHE A 449 25.25 -22.36 10.34
N THR A 450 23.94 -22.55 10.20
CA THR A 450 23.32 -23.88 10.00
C THR A 450 23.62 -24.49 8.63
N ALA A 451 23.96 -23.68 7.63
CA ALA A 451 24.34 -24.11 6.28
C ALA A 451 25.84 -24.44 6.15
N VAL A 452 26.68 -23.96 7.07
CA VAL A 452 28.15 -24.15 7.05
C VAL A 452 28.57 -25.61 6.88
N PRO A 453 28.01 -26.61 7.60
CA PRO A 453 28.42 -28.00 7.41
C PRO A 453 28.09 -28.57 6.02
N ARG A 454 27.07 -28.05 5.33
CA ARG A 454 26.72 -28.46 3.96
C ARG A 454 27.63 -27.77 2.96
N LEU A 455 27.83 -26.47 3.14
CA LEU A 455 28.72 -25.66 2.31
C LEU A 455 30.16 -26.18 2.36
N SER A 456 30.67 -26.45 3.56
CA SER A 456 32.00 -27.04 3.76
C SER A 456 32.15 -28.39 3.05
N ARG A 457 31.16 -29.28 3.15
CA ARG A 457 31.16 -30.56 2.42
C ARG A 457 31.15 -30.39 0.90
N ALA A 458 30.37 -29.45 0.38
CA ALA A 458 30.31 -29.18 -1.05
C ALA A 458 31.65 -28.63 -1.58
N LEU A 459 32.25 -27.69 -0.84
CA LEU A 459 33.52 -27.07 -1.19
C LEU A 459 34.73 -28.02 -1.04
N ALA A 460 34.68 -28.95 -0.07
CA ALA A 460 35.72 -29.96 0.12
C ALA A 460 35.79 -31.00 -1.02
N GLY A 461 34.71 -31.15 -1.80
CA GLY A 461 34.67 -32.05 -2.96
C GLY A 461 35.29 -31.47 -4.22
N ILE A 462 35.77 -30.22 -4.19
CA ILE A 462 36.28 -29.51 -5.37
C ILE A 462 37.76 -29.89 -5.60
N PRO A 463 38.16 -30.30 -6.82
CA PRO A 463 39.55 -30.61 -7.13
C PRO A 463 40.49 -29.42 -6.92
N ALA A 464 41.70 -29.68 -6.42
CA ALA A 464 42.73 -28.65 -6.24
C ALA A 464 43.12 -28.01 -7.58
N GLY A 465 43.29 -26.69 -7.60
CA GLY A 465 43.68 -25.94 -8.81
C GLY A 465 42.55 -25.64 -9.80
N ALA A 466 41.32 -26.14 -9.57
CA ALA A 466 40.18 -25.86 -10.44
C ALA A 466 39.76 -24.39 -10.40
N GLU A 467 39.24 -23.88 -11.52
CA GLU A 467 38.56 -22.58 -11.59
C GLU A 467 37.13 -22.73 -11.03
N VAL A 468 36.80 -21.97 -9.98
CA VAL A 468 35.54 -22.09 -9.25
C VAL A 468 34.76 -20.78 -9.29
N THR A 469 33.50 -20.83 -9.70
CA THR A 469 32.56 -19.71 -9.58
C THR A 469 31.53 -20.01 -8.50
N VAL A 470 31.53 -19.25 -7.40
CA VAL A 470 30.53 -19.36 -6.33
C VAL A 470 29.42 -18.35 -6.59
N ILE A 471 28.19 -18.83 -6.83
CA ILE A 471 27.01 -18.01 -7.06
C ILE A 471 26.10 -18.07 -5.83
N HIS A 472 25.73 -16.93 -5.26
CA HIS A 472 24.76 -16.85 -4.16
C HIS A 472 23.47 -16.16 -4.59
N ASP A 473 22.36 -16.89 -4.58
CA ASP A 473 21.04 -16.40 -4.95
C ASP A 473 20.24 -15.87 -3.73
N GLY A 474 20.83 -15.92 -2.53
CA GLY A 474 20.15 -15.62 -1.26
C GLY A 474 20.27 -14.18 -0.78
N SER A 475 19.50 -13.86 0.27
CA SER A 475 19.41 -12.52 0.87
C SER A 475 20.43 -12.20 1.95
N LEU A 476 21.05 -13.26 2.49
CA LEU A 476 21.64 -13.24 3.82
C LEU A 476 22.82 -14.21 3.82
N LEU A 477 23.99 -13.68 4.15
CA LEU A 477 25.20 -14.42 4.47
C LEU A 477 25.61 -14.00 5.88
N ASP A 478 25.57 -14.91 6.84
CA ASP A 478 26.02 -14.60 8.20
C ASP A 478 27.54 -14.79 8.36
N HIS A 479 28.07 -14.31 9.49
CA HIS A 479 29.52 -14.27 9.72
C HIS A 479 30.18 -15.65 9.63
N ALA A 480 29.53 -16.70 10.15
CA ALA A 480 30.07 -18.06 10.12
C ALA A 480 30.13 -18.64 8.69
N ALA A 481 29.10 -18.38 7.87
CA ALA A 481 29.10 -18.78 6.48
C ALA A 481 30.12 -17.98 5.64
N TYR A 482 30.27 -16.69 5.94
CA TYR A 482 31.28 -15.83 5.35
C TYR A 482 32.70 -16.32 5.65
N GLU A 483 33.03 -16.55 6.93
CA GLU A 483 34.36 -16.96 7.37
C GLU A 483 34.76 -18.32 6.76
N MET A 484 33.82 -19.26 6.68
CA MET A 484 34.03 -20.54 5.99
C MET A 484 34.34 -20.36 4.50
N LEU A 485 33.56 -19.54 3.79
CA LEU A 485 33.79 -19.25 2.36
C LEU A 485 35.13 -18.53 2.13
N HIS A 486 35.45 -17.57 2.99
CA HIS A 486 36.67 -16.79 2.92
C HIS A 486 37.90 -17.67 3.16
N SER A 487 37.91 -18.45 4.24
CA SER A 487 39.00 -19.39 4.57
C SER A 487 39.22 -20.43 3.47
N TRP A 488 38.13 -20.98 2.92
CA TRP A 488 38.23 -21.91 1.80
C TRP A 488 38.78 -21.23 0.53
N ARG A 489 38.31 -20.03 0.20
CA ARG A 489 38.81 -19.26 -0.96
C ARG A 489 40.30 -19.00 -0.84
N THR A 490 40.76 -18.49 0.30
CA THR A 490 42.17 -18.19 0.52
C THR A 490 43.03 -19.44 0.42
N GLY A 491 42.55 -20.58 0.96
CA GLY A 491 43.24 -21.87 0.85
C GLY A 491 43.29 -22.38 -0.60
N HIS A 492 42.18 -22.28 -1.33
CA HIS A 492 42.09 -22.73 -2.73
C HIS A 492 42.95 -21.89 -3.67
N GLN A 493 43.00 -20.58 -3.45
CA GLN A 493 43.87 -19.65 -4.19
C GLN A 493 45.35 -19.88 -3.88
N ALA A 494 45.69 -20.16 -2.61
CA ALA A 494 47.06 -20.52 -2.23
C ALA A 494 47.52 -21.85 -2.86
N ALA A 495 46.59 -22.77 -3.12
CA ALA A 495 46.84 -24.02 -3.85
C ALA A 495 46.87 -23.88 -5.38
N GLY A 496 46.80 -22.65 -5.92
CA GLY A 496 46.89 -22.35 -7.35
C GLY A 496 45.56 -22.34 -8.11
N GLY A 497 44.42 -22.46 -7.42
CA GLY A 497 43.09 -22.36 -8.03
C GLY A 497 42.61 -20.92 -8.19
N GLN A 498 41.65 -20.69 -9.09
CA GLN A 498 40.97 -19.40 -9.23
C GLN A 498 39.56 -19.47 -8.66
N VAL A 499 39.13 -18.42 -7.95
CA VAL A 499 37.80 -18.35 -7.35
C VAL A 499 37.15 -17.01 -7.68
N SER A 500 36.00 -17.04 -8.34
CA SER A 500 35.12 -15.88 -8.54
C SER A 500 33.86 -16.03 -7.68
N MET A 501 33.36 -14.92 -7.11
CA MET A 501 32.13 -14.90 -6.32
C MET A 501 31.11 -13.97 -6.99
N VAL A 502 29.89 -14.44 -7.20
CA VAL A 502 28.81 -13.73 -7.91
C VAL A 502 27.55 -13.78 -7.05
N THR A 503 26.85 -12.66 -6.89
CA THR A 503 25.56 -12.63 -6.19
C THR A 503 24.44 -12.45 -7.21
N ARG A 504 23.42 -13.30 -7.17
CA ARG A 504 22.27 -13.25 -8.07
C ARG A 504 21.05 -12.77 -7.27
N ARG A 505 21.00 -11.48 -6.98
CA ARG A 505 19.79 -10.87 -6.41
C ARG A 505 19.41 -9.64 -7.22
N GLN A 506 18.10 -9.47 -7.44
CA GLN A 506 17.51 -8.19 -7.82
C GLN A 506 18.02 -7.12 -6.84
N ASP A 507 18.61 -6.08 -7.41
CA ASP A 507 19.30 -4.95 -6.78
C ASP A 507 20.68 -5.24 -6.17
N ASP A 508 21.64 -4.45 -6.65
CA ASP A 508 23.08 -4.47 -6.38
C ASP A 508 23.43 -4.39 -4.89
N ASP A 509 24.25 -5.33 -4.38
CA ASP A 509 25.28 -5.09 -3.36
C ASP A 509 26.09 -6.39 -3.10
N VAL A 510 27.43 -6.29 -3.20
CA VAL A 510 28.37 -7.30 -2.70
C VAL A 510 28.78 -6.91 -1.28
N LEU A 511 28.67 -7.83 -0.33
CA LEU A 511 29.13 -7.68 1.06
C LEU A 511 30.66 -7.81 1.15
N ASP A 512 31.29 -6.90 1.89
CA ASP A 512 32.70 -6.99 2.31
C ASP A 512 32.82 -7.55 3.75
N PRO A 513 34.01 -8.01 4.20
CA PRO A 513 34.24 -8.99 5.27
C PRO A 513 33.63 -8.73 6.64
N ASP A 514 33.30 -7.47 6.93
CA ASP A 514 32.94 -7.02 8.27
C ASP A 514 31.42 -6.78 8.42
N GLY A 515 30.64 -7.10 7.38
CA GLY A 515 29.18 -6.93 7.40
C GLY A 515 28.71 -5.46 7.36
N THR A 516 29.59 -4.52 7.01
CA THR A 516 29.22 -3.12 6.75
C THR A 516 29.39 -2.78 5.27
N VAL A 517 28.47 -1.98 4.73
CA VAL A 517 28.56 -1.47 3.36
C VAL A 517 29.50 -0.26 3.35
N ARG A 518 30.78 -0.48 3.01
CA ARG A 518 31.68 0.61 2.59
C ARG A 518 31.96 0.50 1.09
N ALA A 519 31.95 1.67 0.44
CA ALA A 519 32.18 1.80 -0.99
C ALA A 519 33.64 1.44 -1.33
N GLY A 520 33.86 0.23 -1.85
CA GLY A 520 35.03 -0.06 -2.69
C GLY A 520 35.70 -1.40 -2.41
N SER A 521 35.23 -2.47 -3.08
CA SER A 521 35.95 -3.77 -3.15
C SER A 521 35.21 -4.85 -3.96
N SER A 522 34.99 -4.63 -5.26
CA SER A 522 35.07 -5.67 -6.31
C SER A 522 34.92 -4.98 -7.68
N PRO A 523 35.69 -5.35 -8.72
CA PRO A 523 35.68 -4.68 -10.01
C PRO A 523 34.48 -5.13 -10.84
N SER A 524 33.28 -4.69 -10.46
CA SER A 524 32.22 -4.45 -11.44
C SER A 524 32.38 -3.00 -11.91
N PRO A 525 32.28 -2.71 -13.22
CA PRO A 525 32.35 -1.34 -13.73
C PRO A 525 31.06 -0.55 -13.42
N HIS A 526 30.42 -0.79 -12.27
CA HIS A 526 29.15 -0.19 -11.86
C HIS A 526 29.20 0.25 -10.39
N ARG A 527 29.34 1.56 -10.16
CA ARG A 527 29.15 2.23 -8.86
C ARG A 527 27.98 3.22 -8.87
N CYS A 528 26.77 2.79 -9.25
CA CYS A 528 25.60 3.67 -9.20
C CYS A 528 24.52 3.11 -8.28
N ARG A 529 24.30 3.80 -7.15
CA ARG A 529 23.18 3.56 -6.22
C ARG A 529 21.93 4.30 -6.68
N ALA A 530 20.75 3.85 -6.27
CA ALA A 530 19.57 4.71 -6.25
C ALA A 530 19.92 6.00 -5.47
N TRP A 531 19.67 7.17 -6.08
CA TRP A 531 19.97 8.52 -5.53
C TRP A 531 21.43 8.98 -5.56
N THR A 532 22.27 8.45 -6.46
CA THR A 532 23.58 9.07 -6.72
C THR A 532 23.38 10.42 -7.42
N PRO A 533 23.96 11.54 -6.94
CA PRO A 533 23.85 12.85 -7.60
C PRO A 533 24.32 12.77 -9.06
N TRP A 534 23.58 13.40 -9.98
CA TRP A 534 23.84 13.35 -11.43
C TRP A 534 25.12 14.09 -11.86
N VAL A 535 25.74 14.85 -10.95
CA VAL A 535 27.03 15.51 -11.20
C VAL A 535 28.11 14.43 -11.27
N GLY A 536 28.47 14.05 -12.50
CA GLY A 536 29.46 13.02 -12.75
C GLY A 536 28.94 11.59 -12.61
N HIS A 537 27.75 11.30 -13.16
CA HIS A 537 27.22 9.93 -13.36
C HIS A 537 28.18 9.07 -14.21
N HIS A 538 29.26 8.59 -13.58
CA HIS A 538 30.24 7.69 -14.16
C HIS A 538 30.13 6.39 -13.38
N CYS A 539 29.15 5.57 -13.76
CA CYS A 539 29.00 4.26 -13.14
C CYS A 539 30.21 3.37 -13.43
N ILE A 540 30.99 3.68 -14.48
CA ILE A 540 32.10 2.91 -15.05
C ILE A 540 33.42 3.55 -14.64
N GLU A 541 34.36 2.72 -14.16
CA GLU A 541 35.72 3.13 -13.82
C GLU A 541 36.37 3.81 -15.05
N GLN A 542 37.08 4.93 -14.84
CA GLN A 542 37.66 5.69 -15.95
C GLN A 542 38.73 4.86 -16.66
N GLN A 543 38.36 4.19 -17.75
CA GLN A 543 39.32 3.99 -18.83
C GLN A 543 39.57 5.35 -19.51
N GLU A 544 40.84 5.66 -19.76
CA GLU A 544 41.25 6.88 -20.47
C GLU A 544 40.60 6.97 -21.86
N ASP A 545 40.23 5.84 -22.46
CA ASP A 545 39.57 5.74 -23.76
C ASP A 545 38.04 6.04 -23.71
N PRO A 546 37.54 7.09 -24.39
CA PRO A 546 36.12 7.37 -24.54
C PRO A 546 35.32 6.26 -25.24
N HIS A 547 35.95 5.48 -26.12
CA HIS A 547 35.27 4.43 -26.88
C HIS A 547 34.95 3.21 -25.99
N GLY A 548 35.89 2.79 -25.14
CA GLY A 548 35.65 1.76 -24.12
C GLY A 548 34.46 2.09 -23.22
N ARG A 549 34.36 3.35 -22.75
CA ARG A 549 33.26 3.82 -21.89
C ARG A 549 31.88 3.70 -22.55
N LEU A 550 31.78 4.03 -23.84
CA LEU A 550 30.52 3.88 -24.58
C LEU A 550 30.12 2.40 -24.67
N LEU A 551 31.08 1.53 -25.02
CA LEU A 551 30.82 0.10 -25.19
C LEU A 551 30.41 -0.57 -23.87
N ASP A 552 31.00 -0.18 -22.75
CA ASP A 552 30.61 -0.69 -21.44
C ASP A 552 29.18 -0.27 -21.08
N GLY A 553 28.79 0.98 -21.36
CA GLY A 553 27.38 1.41 -21.23
C GLY A 553 26.42 0.60 -22.11
N VAL A 554 26.83 0.25 -23.33
CA VAL A 554 26.03 -0.62 -24.23
C VAL A 554 25.95 -2.05 -23.70
N ARG A 555 27.03 -2.60 -23.14
CA ARG A 555 27.03 -3.94 -22.53
C ARG A 555 26.04 -4.03 -21.37
N VAL A 556 25.95 -2.98 -20.57
CA VAL A 556 25.02 -2.87 -19.43
C VAL A 556 23.59 -2.83 -19.90
N PHE A 557 23.33 -2.03 -20.94
CA PHE A 557 22.03 -2.04 -21.58
C PHE A 557 21.67 -3.46 -22.03
N GLN A 558 22.57 -4.18 -22.72
CA GLN A 558 22.31 -5.55 -23.19
C GLN A 558 22.06 -6.55 -22.06
N GLN A 559 22.75 -6.40 -20.93
CA GLN A 559 22.66 -7.30 -19.79
C GLN A 559 21.40 -7.04 -18.95
N HIS A 560 21.08 -5.79 -18.66
CA HIS A 560 20.08 -5.44 -17.64
C HIS A 560 18.81 -4.83 -18.22
N THR A 561 18.92 -3.92 -19.20
CA THR A 561 17.77 -3.16 -19.70
C THR A 561 17.09 -3.88 -20.87
N ALA A 562 17.89 -4.43 -21.80
CA ALA A 562 17.42 -5.02 -23.03
C ALA A 562 16.41 -6.16 -22.79
N PRO A 563 16.60 -7.11 -21.85
CA PRO A 563 15.61 -8.17 -21.61
C PRO A 563 14.24 -7.64 -21.18
N LEU A 564 14.21 -6.51 -20.46
CA LEU A 564 12.98 -5.90 -19.94
C LEU A 564 12.18 -5.19 -21.04
N ILE A 565 12.88 -4.46 -21.92
CA ILE A 565 12.23 -3.65 -22.97
C ILE A 565 12.11 -4.37 -24.31
N ARG A 566 12.75 -5.54 -24.49
CA ARG A 566 12.74 -6.32 -25.73
C ARG A 566 11.33 -6.62 -26.25
N PRO A 567 10.33 -6.97 -25.43
CA PRO A 567 8.97 -7.19 -25.93
C PRO A 567 8.38 -5.94 -26.59
N GLU A 568 8.60 -4.78 -25.98
CA GLU A 568 8.08 -3.49 -26.47
C GLU A 568 8.81 -3.03 -27.73
N LEU A 569 10.14 -3.13 -27.75
CA LEU A 569 10.93 -2.82 -28.96
C LEU A 569 10.57 -3.77 -30.13
N ALA A 570 10.32 -5.05 -29.84
CA ALA A 570 9.87 -5.99 -30.86
C ALA A 570 8.46 -5.67 -31.37
N ARG A 571 7.57 -5.13 -30.52
CA ARG A 571 6.25 -4.62 -30.91
C ARG A 571 6.40 -3.42 -31.84
N LEU A 572 7.14 -2.40 -31.42
CA LEU A 572 7.39 -1.18 -32.20
C LEU A 572 8.08 -1.47 -33.54
N ALA A 573 8.98 -2.46 -33.60
CA ALA A 573 9.61 -2.88 -34.85
C ALA A 573 8.62 -3.50 -35.85
N ARG A 574 7.52 -4.10 -35.39
CA ARG A 574 6.47 -4.69 -36.24
C ARG A 574 5.36 -3.69 -36.57
N GLU A 575 4.97 -2.89 -35.59
CA GLU A 575 3.77 -2.03 -35.64
C GLU A 575 4.10 -0.58 -36.03
N GLY A 576 5.37 -0.19 -35.99
CA GLY A 576 5.80 1.18 -36.23
C GLY A 576 5.67 2.07 -34.99
N GLN A 577 6.03 3.34 -35.14
CA GLN A 577 5.92 4.38 -34.11
C GLN A 577 4.61 5.17 -34.29
N THR A 578 3.99 5.59 -33.19
CA THR A 578 2.80 6.45 -33.17
C THR A 578 2.95 7.57 -32.13
N PRO A 579 3.98 8.42 -32.26
CA PRO A 579 4.27 9.45 -31.26
C PRO A 579 3.15 10.48 -31.23
N SER A 580 2.83 10.94 -30.03
CA SER A 580 1.79 11.96 -29.86
C SER A 580 2.29 13.38 -30.07
N GLN A 581 3.61 13.56 -30.10
CA GLN A 581 4.27 14.86 -30.08
C GLN A 581 5.61 14.85 -30.83
N LEU A 582 5.87 15.93 -31.57
CA LEU A 582 7.22 16.31 -32.02
C LEU A 582 7.88 17.17 -30.95
N PHE A 583 9.07 16.78 -30.48
CA PHE A 583 9.87 17.51 -29.51
C PHE A 583 11.14 18.06 -30.17
N LEU A 584 11.19 19.35 -30.44
CA LEU A 584 12.32 20.04 -31.04
C LEU A 584 13.13 20.76 -29.97
N THR A 585 14.39 20.36 -29.79
CA THR A 585 15.26 20.92 -28.74
C THR A 585 16.73 21.00 -29.15
N CYS A 586 17.57 21.44 -28.22
CA CYS A 586 18.99 21.64 -28.46
C CYS A 586 19.77 20.30 -28.50
N ALA A 587 20.82 20.26 -29.30
CA ALA A 587 21.82 19.18 -29.33
C ALA A 587 22.72 19.15 -28.08
N ASP A 588 22.55 20.10 -27.15
CA ASP A 588 23.24 20.12 -25.84
C ASP A 588 23.10 18.78 -25.12
N SER A 589 24.22 18.18 -24.72
CA SER A 589 24.26 16.82 -24.14
C SER A 589 23.51 16.71 -22.82
N ARG A 590 23.24 17.82 -22.13
CA ARG A 590 22.44 17.87 -20.90
C ARG A 590 20.94 17.73 -21.17
N MET A 591 20.47 18.01 -22.39
CA MET A 591 19.06 17.84 -22.77
C MET A 591 18.74 16.36 -23.00
N VAL A 592 18.09 15.73 -22.02
CA VAL A 592 17.58 14.35 -22.09
C VAL A 592 16.05 14.39 -22.09
N THR A 593 15.45 14.45 -23.28
CA THR A 593 14.01 14.73 -23.45
C THR A 593 13.12 13.71 -22.75
N SER A 594 13.37 12.41 -22.96
CA SER A 594 12.59 11.33 -22.34
C SER A 594 12.60 11.36 -20.81
N MET A 595 13.65 11.89 -20.20
CA MET A 595 13.74 12.06 -18.74
C MET A 595 12.86 13.21 -18.28
N ILE A 596 12.96 14.37 -18.94
CA ILE A 596 12.21 15.58 -18.55
C ILE A 596 10.70 15.37 -18.74
N THR A 597 10.30 14.58 -19.73
CA THR A 597 8.89 14.33 -20.06
C THR A 597 8.35 12.99 -19.57
N ASN A 598 9.18 12.16 -18.93
CA ASN A 598 8.86 10.79 -18.53
C ASN A 598 8.26 9.95 -19.69
N SER A 599 8.91 9.98 -20.86
CA SER A 599 8.41 9.33 -22.09
C SER A 599 9.18 8.05 -22.42
N GLY A 600 8.46 7.02 -22.86
CA GLY A 600 9.00 5.73 -23.29
C GLY A 600 9.35 5.67 -24.78
N PRO A 601 9.89 4.53 -25.25
CA PRO A 601 10.17 4.31 -26.67
C PRO A 601 8.90 4.47 -27.52
N GLY A 602 8.96 5.30 -28.55
CA GLY A 602 7.84 5.53 -29.48
C GLY A 602 6.87 6.65 -29.08
N ASP A 603 6.97 7.21 -27.87
CA ASP A 603 6.05 8.25 -27.39
C ASP A 603 6.33 9.65 -27.98
N LEU A 604 7.61 9.94 -28.23
CA LEU A 604 8.10 11.22 -28.74
C LEU A 604 8.87 11.04 -30.05
N PHE A 605 8.53 11.87 -31.04
CA PHE A 605 9.38 12.09 -32.21
C PHE A 605 10.32 13.26 -31.90
N THR A 606 11.62 13.04 -31.74
CA THR A 606 12.54 14.07 -31.23
C THR A 606 13.51 14.57 -32.30
N VAL A 607 13.62 15.90 -32.45
CA VAL A 607 14.62 16.57 -33.29
C VAL A 607 15.57 17.36 -32.39
N ARG A 608 16.88 17.10 -32.50
CA ARG A 608 17.92 17.81 -31.73
C ARG A 608 18.88 18.52 -32.68
N ASN A 609 18.91 19.85 -32.61
CA ASN A 609 19.82 20.66 -33.43
C ASN A 609 20.49 21.75 -32.58
N VAL A 610 21.48 22.45 -33.12
CA VAL A 610 22.23 23.46 -32.35
C VAL A 610 21.34 24.70 -32.12
N GLY A 611 20.88 24.90 -30.88
CA GLY A 611 20.07 26.06 -30.50
C GLY A 611 18.57 25.95 -30.80
N ASN A 612 18.05 24.74 -30.99
CA ASN A 612 16.62 24.46 -31.21
C ASN A 612 15.98 25.34 -32.31
N LEU A 613 16.73 25.62 -33.37
CA LEU A 613 16.36 26.52 -34.45
C LEU A 613 15.48 25.83 -35.49
N VAL A 614 14.52 26.57 -36.01
CA VAL A 614 13.62 26.21 -37.11
C VAL A 614 13.91 27.15 -38.27
N PRO A 615 14.55 26.66 -39.33
CA PRO A 615 14.88 27.50 -40.49
C PRO A 615 13.61 27.99 -41.20
N ALA A 616 13.67 29.20 -41.76
CA ALA A 616 12.54 29.79 -42.46
C ALA A 616 12.23 29.00 -43.74
N PRO A 617 10.96 28.66 -44.02
CA PRO A 617 10.60 27.72 -45.09
C PRO A 617 10.86 28.20 -46.54
N PHE A 618 11.26 29.46 -46.77
CA PHE A 618 11.34 30.04 -48.12
C PHE A 618 12.55 30.93 -48.42
N GLU A 619 13.64 30.85 -47.64
CA GLU A 619 14.84 31.65 -47.93
C GLU A 619 15.79 30.86 -48.88
N PRO A 620 16.04 31.34 -50.12
CA PRO A 620 16.90 30.63 -51.08
C PRO A 620 18.32 30.48 -50.53
N GLY A 621 18.74 29.24 -50.27
CA GLY A 621 20.06 28.93 -49.68
C GLY A 621 20.12 28.90 -48.15
N ALA A 622 19.00 29.11 -47.44
CA ALA A 622 18.89 28.92 -45.98
C ALA A 622 17.97 27.76 -45.56
N ALA A 623 17.30 27.09 -46.51
CA ALA A 623 16.50 25.91 -46.23
C ALA A 623 17.39 24.76 -45.74
N ASP A 624 17.11 24.29 -44.52
CA ASP A 624 17.62 23.02 -44.00
C ASP A 624 16.56 21.96 -44.25
N ASP A 625 16.80 21.11 -45.24
CA ASP A 625 15.87 20.04 -45.59
C ASP A 625 15.70 19.04 -44.44
N SER A 626 16.66 18.95 -43.50
CA SER A 626 16.59 17.99 -42.39
C SER A 626 15.49 18.35 -41.38
N VAL A 627 15.47 19.59 -40.86
CA VAL A 627 14.43 20.04 -39.93
C VAL A 627 13.09 20.17 -40.64
N ALA A 628 13.06 20.70 -41.87
CA ALA A 628 11.84 20.84 -42.64
C ALA A 628 11.19 19.48 -42.92
N ALA A 629 11.96 18.47 -43.36
CA ALA A 629 11.45 17.13 -43.58
C ALA A 629 10.99 16.46 -42.29
N ALA A 630 11.69 16.66 -41.16
CA ALA A 630 11.28 16.10 -39.88
C ALA A 630 9.95 16.70 -39.39
N VAL A 631 9.75 18.02 -39.56
CA VAL A 631 8.48 18.69 -39.24
C VAL A 631 7.37 18.17 -40.15
N GLN A 632 7.59 18.13 -41.47
CA GLN A 632 6.60 17.64 -42.42
C GLN A 632 6.22 16.18 -42.13
N TYR A 633 7.20 15.31 -41.90
CA TYR A 633 6.97 13.91 -41.58
C TYR A 633 6.18 13.75 -40.27
N ALA A 634 6.50 14.53 -39.23
CA ALA A 634 5.76 14.50 -37.97
C ALA A 634 4.29 14.92 -38.15
N VAL A 635 4.03 15.93 -38.96
CA VAL A 635 2.70 16.54 -39.14
C VAL A 635 1.82 15.74 -40.09
N GLU A 636 2.39 15.27 -41.21
CA GLU A 636 1.65 14.64 -42.30
C GLU A 636 1.69 13.11 -42.27
N ALA A 637 2.80 12.50 -41.83
CA ALA A 637 2.95 11.04 -41.83
C ALA A 637 2.68 10.41 -40.45
N LEU A 638 3.19 11.03 -39.38
CA LEU A 638 2.97 10.56 -38.00
C LEU A 638 1.74 11.17 -37.33
N GLU A 639 1.18 12.22 -37.94
CA GLU A 639 0.00 12.94 -37.47
C GLU A 639 0.06 13.33 -35.98
N VAL A 640 1.21 13.85 -35.53
CA VAL A 640 1.38 14.27 -34.14
C VAL A 640 0.33 15.31 -33.74
N ARG A 641 -0.09 15.29 -32.48
CA ARG A 641 -1.10 16.21 -31.93
C ARG A 641 -0.49 17.50 -31.41
N SER A 642 0.83 17.52 -31.20
CA SER A 642 1.53 18.73 -30.76
C SER A 642 2.98 18.80 -31.24
N ILE A 643 3.48 20.03 -31.36
CA ILE A 643 4.91 20.33 -31.56
C ILE A 643 5.37 21.17 -30.37
N THR A 644 6.41 20.71 -29.67
CA THR A 644 7.07 21.47 -28.60
C THR A 644 8.42 21.96 -29.05
N VAL A 645 8.67 23.27 -28.93
CA VAL A 645 10.01 23.85 -29.03
C VAL A 645 10.53 24.10 -27.63
N CYS A 646 11.64 23.43 -27.27
CA CYS A 646 12.21 23.52 -25.93
C CYS A 646 13.62 24.14 -25.95
N GLY A 647 13.72 25.36 -25.40
CA GLY A 647 14.98 26.03 -25.08
C GLY A 647 15.51 25.64 -23.70
N HIS A 648 16.73 26.05 -23.35
CA HIS A 648 17.31 25.72 -22.05
C HIS A 648 18.32 26.76 -21.54
N SER A 649 18.56 26.76 -20.23
CA SER A 649 19.54 27.65 -19.59
C SER A 649 20.97 27.37 -20.08
N GLY A 650 21.77 28.44 -20.25
CA GLY A 650 23.18 28.34 -20.63
C GLY A 650 23.38 27.72 -22.02
N CYS A 651 22.53 28.05 -23.00
CA CYS A 651 22.63 27.55 -24.36
C CYS A 651 23.86 28.12 -25.08
N GLY A 652 24.82 27.25 -25.42
CA GLY A 652 26.04 27.64 -26.15
C GLY A 652 25.77 28.24 -27.53
N ALA A 653 24.68 27.82 -28.19
CA ALA A 653 24.28 28.38 -29.49
C ALA A 653 23.78 29.83 -29.37
N MET A 654 22.95 30.12 -28.36
CA MET A 654 22.46 31.47 -28.10
C MET A 654 23.59 32.40 -27.66
N LYS A 655 24.56 31.90 -26.88
CA LYS A 655 25.78 32.63 -26.57
C LYS A 655 26.59 32.96 -27.84
N ALA A 656 26.81 31.96 -28.70
CA ALA A 656 27.50 32.17 -29.97
C ALA A 656 26.79 33.18 -30.91
N LEU A 657 25.46 33.24 -30.86
CA LEU A 657 24.67 34.24 -31.57
C LEU A 657 24.94 35.66 -31.06
N LEU A 658 24.91 35.84 -29.73
CA LEU A 658 25.22 37.13 -29.09
C LEU A 658 26.67 37.56 -29.33
N ASP A 659 27.60 36.60 -29.37
CA ASP A 659 29.02 36.84 -29.67
C ASP A 659 29.30 37.12 -31.16
N GLY A 660 28.26 37.21 -32.01
CA GLY A 660 28.39 37.56 -33.43
C GLY A 660 29.03 36.48 -34.30
N VAL A 661 29.04 35.20 -33.86
CA VAL A 661 29.68 34.11 -34.61
C VAL A 661 29.10 33.97 -36.03
N HIS A 662 27.80 34.20 -36.18
CA HIS A 662 27.06 34.15 -37.44
C HIS A 662 27.42 35.26 -38.46
N GLU A 663 28.16 36.28 -38.03
CA GLU A 663 28.60 37.44 -38.82
C GLU A 663 30.13 37.52 -38.98
N ARG A 664 30.88 36.55 -38.46
CA ARG A 664 32.35 36.59 -38.51
C ARG A 664 32.87 36.70 -39.97
N PRO A 665 33.81 37.61 -40.25
CA PRO A 665 34.40 37.75 -41.58
C PRO A 665 35.25 36.51 -41.93
N GLY A 666 34.97 35.92 -43.10
CA GLY A 666 35.61 34.70 -43.59
C GLY A 666 34.66 33.82 -44.43
N PRO A 667 35.15 32.72 -45.03
CA PRO A 667 34.28 31.77 -45.73
C PRO A 667 33.26 31.16 -44.75
N PRO A 668 31.95 31.13 -45.08
CA PRO A 668 30.93 30.68 -44.15
C PRO A 668 31.10 29.19 -43.84
N THR A 669 31.37 28.85 -42.59
CA THR A 669 31.33 27.48 -42.07
C THR A 669 29.88 26.98 -41.95
N PRO A 670 29.63 25.66 -41.92
CA PRO A 670 28.30 25.11 -41.66
C PRO A 670 27.66 25.69 -40.40
N LEU A 671 28.43 25.84 -39.30
CA LEU A 671 27.93 26.43 -38.06
C LEU A 671 27.51 27.89 -38.24
N THR A 672 28.33 28.70 -38.93
CA THR A 672 27.98 30.11 -39.18
C THR A 672 26.75 30.26 -40.07
N ARG A 673 26.53 29.37 -41.03
CA ARG A 673 25.29 29.35 -41.83
C ARG A 673 24.10 28.94 -40.98
N TRP A 674 24.24 27.89 -40.19
CA TRP A 674 23.19 27.38 -39.30
C TRP A 674 22.71 28.44 -38.31
N LEU A 675 23.64 29.16 -37.66
CA LEU A 675 23.30 30.20 -36.70
C LEU A 675 22.59 31.41 -37.35
N ARG A 676 22.64 31.62 -38.67
CA ARG A 676 21.86 32.71 -39.30
C ARG A 676 20.35 32.55 -39.10
N ASN A 677 19.87 31.31 -38.91
CA ASN A 677 18.48 31.03 -38.57
C ASN A 677 18.05 31.63 -37.22
N GLY A 678 19.01 32.01 -36.36
CA GLY A 678 18.77 32.72 -35.10
C GLY A 678 18.68 34.25 -35.19
N ARG A 679 18.87 34.85 -36.38
CA ARG A 679 18.80 36.32 -36.55
C ARG A 679 17.44 36.90 -36.17
N GLY A 680 16.36 36.22 -36.54
CA GLY A 680 15.01 36.62 -36.14
C GLY A 680 14.86 36.69 -34.61
N SER A 681 15.55 35.82 -33.87
CA SER A 681 15.54 35.82 -32.41
C SER A 681 16.29 37.03 -31.83
N LEU A 682 17.39 37.46 -32.46
CA LEU A 682 18.12 38.69 -32.10
C LEU A 682 17.30 39.94 -32.39
N ASP A 683 16.59 39.98 -33.53
CA ASP A 683 15.73 41.10 -33.88
C ASP A 683 14.49 41.17 -32.97
N ARG A 684 13.94 40.01 -32.58
CA ARG A 684 12.84 39.92 -31.61
C ARG A 684 13.30 40.37 -30.22
N LEU A 685 14.49 39.97 -29.79
CA LEU A 685 15.08 40.38 -28.51
C LEU A 685 15.11 41.90 -28.34
N ARG A 686 15.35 42.65 -29.42
CA ARG A 686 15.37 44.13 -29.41
C ARG A 686 13.98 44.77 -29.42
N ARG A 687 12.97 44.08 -30.00
CA ARG A 687 11.64 44.65 -30.24
C ARG A 687 10.58 44.22 -29.23
N ALA A 688 10.56 42.93 -28.88
CA ALA A 688 9.56 42.28 -28.05
C ALA A 688 10.16 41.03 -27.37
N PRO A 689 11.03 41.21 -26.36
CA PRO A 689 11.59 40.10 -25.60
C PRO A 689 10.48 39.30 -24.90
N ALA A 690 10.64 37.98 -24.82
CA ALA A 690 9.72 37.12 -24.06
C ALA A 690 10.02 37.21 -22.55
N GLU A 691 9.03 37.01 -21.68
CA GLU A 691 9.22 37.17 -20.23
C GLU A 691 8.70 35.96 -19.44
N PHE A 692 9.18 35.79 -18.21
CA PHE A 692 8.62 34.84 -17.25
C PHE A 692 7.56 35.55 -16.40
N ALA A 693 6.48 34.85 -16.05
CA ALA A 693 5.42 35.39 -15.20
C ALA A 693 5.85 35.54 -13.73
N ALA A 694 6.70 34.64 -13.25
CA ALA A 694 6.98 34.47 -11.81
C ALA A 694 8.37 34.96 -11.36
N ARG A 695 9.27 35.32 -12.29
CA ARG A 695 10.63 35.77 -11.97
C ARG A 695 11.25 36.64 -13.07
N PRO A 696 12.25 37.48 -12.78
CA PRO A 696 13.06 38.09 -13.83
C PRO A 696 13.97 37.06 -14.52
N VAL A 697 14.47 37.41 -15.71
CA VAL A 697 15.55 36.67 -16.38
C VAL A 697 16.89 36.87 -15.65
N ALA A 698 17.74 35.85 -15.67
CA ALA A 698 19.04 35.85 -15.01
C ALA A 698 20.10 36.63 -15.82
N ASP A 699 20.13 36.47 -17.14
CA ASP A 699 21.08 37.14 -18.02
C ASP A 699 20.53 37.29 -19.45
N LEU A 700 21.30 37.97 -20.31
CA LEU A 700 20.94 38.21 -21.71
C LEU A 700 20.87 36.92 -22.55
N VAL A 701 21.62 35.88 -22.15
CA VAL A 701 21.60 34.58 -22.84
C VAL A 701 20.27 33.87 -22.56
N GLU A 702 19.83 33.83 -21.31
CA GLU A 702 18.51 33.31 -20.91
C GLU A 702 17.38 34.07 -21.61
N GLN A 703 17.47 35.40 -21.62
CA GLN A 703 16.51 36.26 -22.33
C GLN A 703 16.43 35.92 -23.83
N LEU A 704 17.56 35.69 -24.49
CA LEU A 704 17.59 35.24 -25.88
C LEU A 704 17.06 33.81 -26.03
N CYS A 705 17.30 32.90 -25.08
CA CYS A 705 16.80 31.52 -25.14
C CYS A 705 15.26 31.46 -25.15
N ILE A 706 14.60 32.15 -24.22
CA ILE A 706 13.12 32.17 -24.17
C ILE A 706 12.51 32.93 -25.35
N THR A 707 13.15 34.02 -25.78
CA THR A 707 12.73 34.78 -26.96
C THR A 707 12.89 33.96 -28.24
N ASN A 708 13.95 33.15 -28.33
CA ASN A 708 14.19 32.23 -29.43
C ASN A 708 13.09 31.18 -29.52
N VAL A 709 12.65 30.60 -28.39
CA VAL A 709 11.52 29.64 -28.39
C VAL A 709 10.29 30.26 -29.06
N VAL A 710 9.89 31.47 -28.66
CA VAL A 710 8.74 32.16 -29.26
C VAL A 710 8.97 32.40 -30.76
N GLN A 711 10.15 32.89 -31.14
CA GLN A 711 10.48 33.12 -32.54
C GLN A 711 10.41 31.83 -33.39
N GLN A 712 10.83 30.69 -32.84
CA GLN A 712 10.79 29.42 -33.56
C GLN A 712 9.37 28.86 -33.66
N LEU A 713 8.48 29.14 -32.71
CA LEU A 713 7.05 28.84 -32.86
C LEU A 713 6.45 29.63 -34.02
N ASP A 714 6.79 30.92 -34.16
CA ASP A 714 6.34 31.74 -35.30
C ASP A 714 6.86 31.19 -36.63
N GLN A 715 8.10 30.71 -36.67
CA GLN A 715 8.68 30.06 -37.87
C GLN A 715 7.98 28.73 -38.21
N LEU A 716 7.57 27.95 -37.20
CA LEU A 716 6.80 26.73 -37.43
C LEU A 716 5.44 27.04 -38.06
N THR A 717 4.76 28.09 -37.60
CA THR A 717 3.49 28.53 -38.19
C THR A 717 3.65 29.00 -39.63
N ALA A 718 4.83 29.47 -40.05
CA ALA A 718 5.09 29.80 -41.45
C ALA A 718 5.20 28.57 -42.37
N ASN A 719 5.22 27.35 -41.82
CA ASN A 719 5.18 26.11 -42.60
C ASN A 719 3.72 25.75 -42.95
N PRO A 720 3.35 25.64 -44.24
CA PRO A 720 1.96 25.41 -44.66
C PRO A 720 1.31 24.14 -44.07
N ALA A 721 2.08 23.09 -43.79
CA ALA A 721 1.56 21.87 -43.20
C ALA A 721 1.19 22.07 -41.72
N VAL A 722 1.99 22.86 -40.99
CA VAL A 722 1.76 23.21 -39.59
C VAL A 722 0.61 24.20 -39.49
N GLU A 723 0.64 25.28 -40.27
CA GLU A 723 -0.38 26.33 -40.30
C GLU A 723 -1.78 25.74 -40.44
N ARG A 724 -2.00 24.94 -41.48
CA ARG A 724 -3.26 24.27 -41.76
C ARG A 724 -3.78 23.46 -40.57
N ARG A 725 -2.94 22.64 -39.93
CA ARG A 725 -3.41 21.79 -38.82
C ARG A 725 -3.62 22.56 -37.51
N VAL A 726 -2.91 23.67 -37.32
CA VAL A 726 -3.16 24.58 -36.20
C VAL A 726 -4.49 25.31 -36.40
N GLU A 727 -4.78 25.80 -37.61
CA GLU A 727 -6.06 26.44 -37.96
C GLU A 727 -7.25 25.48 -37.83
N GLU A 728 -7.08 24.21 -38.21
CA GLU A 728 -8.06 23.14 -38.03
C GLU A 728 -8.23 22.71 -36.55
N GLY A 729 -7.37 23.17 -35.64
CA GLY A 729 -7.38 22.79 -34.22
C GLY A 729 -6.90 21.36 -33.94
N THR A 730 -6.29 20.69 -34.93
CA THR A 730 -5.80 19.31 -34.79
C THR A 730 -4.35 19.21 -34.35
N LEU A 731 -3.61 20.33 -34.37
CA LEU A 731 -2.22 20.44 -33.93
C LEU A 731 -2.02 21.60 -32.96
N ARG A 732 -1.36 21.34 -31.82
CA ARG A 732 -1.02 22.37 -30.83
C ARG A 732 0.47 22.69 -30.80
N LEU A 733 0.82 23.97 -30.85
CA LEU A 733 2.18 24.43 -30.63
C LEU A 733 2.43 24.74 -29.15
N VAL A 734 3.58 24.31 -28.61
CA VAL A 734 3.95 24.48 -27.20
C VAL A 734 5.37 25.05 -27.10
N GLY A 735 5.51 26.21 -26.46
CA GLY A 735 6.81 26.76 -26.09
C GLY A 735 7.23 26.24 -24.73
N MET A 736 8.45 25.71 -24.62
CA MET A 736 8.99 25.21 -23.36
C MET A 736 10.40 25.77 -23.12
N TYR A 737 10.75 25.97 -21.85
CA TYR A 737 12.08 26.33 -21.41
C TYR A 737 12.49 25.46 -20.21
N PHE A 738 13.68 24.87 -20.26
CA PHE A 738 14.21 24.05 -19.17
C PHE A 738 15.41 24.72 -18.50
N ASP A 739 15.27 25.02 -17.21
CA ASP A 739 16.32 25.58 -16.38
C ASP A 739 17.12 24.45 -15.72
N PHE A 740 18.36 24.25 -16.16
CA PHE A 740 19.24 23.23 -15.60
C PHE A 740 19.68 23.54 -14.17
N ALA A 741 19.77 24.82 -13.80
CA ALA A 741 20.24 25.19 -12.47
C ALA A 741 19.22 24.80 -11.39
N THR A 742 17.94 24.91 -11.71
CA THR A 742 16.85 24.60 -10.77
C THR A 742 16.09 23.31 -11.11
N ALA A 743 16.45 22.63 -12.20
CA ALA A 743 15.70 21.50 -12.77
C ALA A 743 14.21 21.80 -12.99
N GLN A 744 13.87 23.05 -13.35
CA GLN A 744 12.50 23.51 -13.51
C GLN A 744 12.15 23.66 -14.99
N ALA A 745 10.99 23.12 -15.37
CA ALA A 745 10.38 23.36 -16.67
C ALA A 745 9.42 24.55 -16.61
N TYR A 746 9.44 25.38 -17.65
CA TYR A 746 8.50 26.46 -17.87
C TYR A 746 7.81 26.27 -19.22
N VAL A 747 6.52 26.60 -19.28
CA VAL A 747 5.72 26.51 -20.50
C VAL A 747 5.16 27.89 -20.83
N LEU A 748 5.23 28.26 -22.11
CA LEU A 748 4.66 29.48 -22.64
C LEU A 748 3.13 29.39 -22.59
N ASP A 749 2.51 30.31 -21.86
CA ASP A 749 1.06 30.49 -21.91
C ASP A 749 0.69 31.32 -23.15
N PRO A 750 -0.09 30.77 -24.11
CA PRO A 750 -0.49 31.49 -25.31
C PRO A 750 -1.31 32.75 -25.04
N ALA A 751 -2.01 32.84 -23.91
CA ALA A 751 -2.88 33.97 -23.60
C ALA A 751 -2.08 35.17 -23.06
N SER A 752 -1.17 34.93 -22.12
CA SER A 752 -0.33 35.98 -21.54
C SER A 752 0.94 36.27 -22.34
N GLY A 753 1.39 35.35 -23.19
CA GLY A 753 2.68 35.44 -23.88
C GLY A 753 3.90 35.30 -22.95
N THR A 754 3.69 34.81 -21.72
CA THR A 754 4.73 34.65 -20.71
C THR A 754 4.97 33.19 -20.34
N PHE A 755 6.19 32.88 -19.91
CA PHE A 755 6.55 31.55 -19.45
C PHE A 755 6.17 31.35 -17.98
N SER A 756 5.40 30.31 -17.69
CA SER A 756 4.97 29.94 -16.35
C SER A 756 5.59 28.60 -15.92
N PRO A 757 5.99 28.44 -14.65
CA PRO A 757 6.55 27.19 -14.16
C PRO A 757 5.51 26.07 -14.20
N VAL A 758 5.92 24.88 -14.62
CA VAL A 758 5.10 23.67 -14.48
C VAL A 758 5.07 23.28 -13.00
N GLU A 759 3.90 23.38 -12.37
CA GLU A 759 3.72 22.99 -10.97
C GLU A 759 3.71 21.47 -10.80
N ALA A 760 4.43 20.97 -9.80
CA ALA A 760 4.22 19.62 -9.33
C ALA A 760 2.87 19.57 -8.62
N HIS A 761 1.90 18.83 -9.17
CA HIS A 761 0.70 18.51 -8.41
C HIS A 761 1.14 17.75 -7.14
N PRO A 762 0.62 18.10 -5.95
CA PRO A 762 0.92 17.37 -4.72
C PRO A 762 0.36 15.95 -4.84
N THR A 763 1.20 15.05 -5.34
CA THR A 763 1.02 13.61 -5.24
C THR A 763 1.28 13.22 -3.80
N GLU A 764 0.44 12.32 -3.29
CA GLU A 764 0.54 11.75 -1.95
C GLU A 764 1.99 11.35 -1.62
N ASP A 765 2.46 11.78 -0.43
CA ASP A 765 3.81 11.61 0.10
C ASP A 765 4.52 10.30 -0.31
N PHE A 766 5.45 10.40 -1.26
CA PHE A 766 6.54 9.43 -1.38
C PHE A 766 7.56 9.70 -0.26
N PRO A 767 7.84 8.74 0.64
CA PRO A 767 8.80 8.95 1.72
C PRO A 767 10.22 8.96 1.13
N GLY A 768 10.80 10.16 0.95
CA GLY A 768 12.18 10.31 0.50
C GLY A 768 12.59 11.67 -0.07
N ALA A 769 11.67 12.62 -0.28
CA ALA A 769 12.04 13.94 -0.79
C ALA A 769 12.84 14.74 0.25
N VAL A 770 14.12 14.99 -0.04
CA VAL A 770 14.96 15.95 0.69
C VAL A 770 14.45 17.37 0.35
N PRO A 771 14.26 18.28 1.32
CA PRO A 771 13.85 19.65 1.02
C PRO A 771 14.95 20.38 0.22
N ALA A 772 14.56 21.25 -0.71
CA ALA A 772 15.48 22.16 -1.39
C ALA A 772 16.26 23.00 -0.37
N ALA A 773 17.58 23.04 -0.50
CA ALA A 773 18.45 23.84 0.36
C ALA A 773 18.21 25.35 0.10
N PRO A 774 18.21 26.20 1.14
CA PRO A 774 18.00 27.63 0.97
C PRO A 774 19.20 28.30 0.28
N ALA A 775 18.88 29.28 -0.59
CA ALA A 775 19.84 30.09 -1.31
C ALA A 775 20.69 30.96 -0.36
N GLY A 776 22.01 30.89 -0.51
CA GLY A 776 22.93 31.81 0.18
C GLY A 776 24.34 31.25 0.35
N TYR A 777 25.18 31.37 -0.67
CA TYR A 777 26.63 31.49 -0.47
C TYR A 777 27.14 32.58 -1.43
N PRO A 778 27.85 33.61 -0.93
CA PRO A 778 28.38 34.65 -1.80
C PRO A 778 29.60 34.14 -2.58
N PRO A 779 29.89 34.72 -3.76
CA PRO A 779 31.11 34.44 -4.51
C PRO A 779 32.23 35.40 -4.07
N ASP A 780 33.43 34.88 -3.84
CA ASP A 780 34.71 35.59 -3.91
C ASP A 780 35.77 34.48 -3.93
N GLY A 781 36.84 34.49 -4.72
CA GLY A 781 37.44 35.52 -5.55
C GLY A 781 38.81 34.97 -5.96
N ALA A 782 39.31 35.43 -7.10
CA ALA A 782 40.41 34.88 -7.87
C ALA A 782 41.80 34.94 -7.20
N ASN A 783 42.61 33.90 -7.49
CA ASN A 783 43.98 33.94 -8.04
C ASN A 783 45.07 34.75 -7.30
N GLU A 784 46.17 34.08 -6.90
CA GLU A 784 47.51 34.44 -7.40
C GLU A 784 48.60 33.43 -6.98
N SER A 785 49.62 33.42 -7.83
CA SER A 785 50.73 32.50 -8.01
C SER A 785 51.95 32.70 -7.08
N ALA A 786 52.82 31.69 -7.13
CA ALA A 786 54.29 31.76 -7.11
C ALA A 786 55.04 31.45 -5.79
N ASP A 787 55.97 30.50 -5.95
CA ASP A 787 57.34 30.41 -5.41
C ASP A 787 57.60 30.41 -3.89
N GLY A 788 58.42 29.44 -3.46
CA GLY A 788 59.16 29.59 -2.20
C GLY A 788 59.69 28.30 -1.57
N VAL A 789 60.75 27.74 -2.15
CA VAL A 789 61.67 26.80 -1.47
C VAL A 789 62.44 27.53 -0.37
N ARG A 790 62.47 27.02 0.87
CA ARG A 790 63.60 26.94 1.83
C ARG A 790 63.11 26.74 3.28
N THR A 791 63.38 25.60 3.91
CA THR A 791 64.52 25.25 4.81
C THR A 791 64.51 25.93 6.19
N ASP A 792 64.49 25.04 7.20
CA ASP A 792 65.33 25.01 8.41
C ASP A 792 64.84 25.60 9.74
N GLY A 793 65.26 24.90 10.82
CA GLY A 793 65.32 25.34 12.22
C GLY A 793 64.08 25.01 13.07
N SER A 794 64.03 23.93 13.85
CA SER A 794 64.75 23.63 15.11
C SER A 794 64.17 24.32 16.36
N GLU A 795 64.02 23.51 17.42
CA GLU A 795 63.81 23.86 18.84
C GLU A 795 62.41 24.38 19.20
N GLU A 796 61.75 24.00 20.29
CA GLU A 796 62.12 23.25 21.48
C GLU A 796 60.83 22.76 22.16
N ASP A 797 60.87 21.54 22.68
CA ASP A 797 59.90 20.93 23.60
C ASP A 797 60.32 21.26 25.05
N PRO A 798 59.39 21.68 25.92
CA PRO A 798 59.52 21.38 27.34
C PRO A 798 58.28 20.66 27.88
N ARG A 799 58.40 19.34 27.91
CA ARG A 799 58.03 18.38 28.96
C ARG A 799 57.28 18.89 30.20
N LEU A 800 56.39 17.98 30.63
CA LEU A 800 55.95 17.65 32.01
C LEU A 800 54.84 18.53 32.62
N ALA A 801 53.63 17.97 32.73
CA ALA A 801 53.24 17.21 33.94
C ALA A 801 51.77 16.72 33.85
N ALA A 802 51.58 15.50 34.40
CA ALA A 802 50.35 14.76 34.72
C ALA A 802 49.70 13.92 33.60
#